data_AF-I8IE04-F1
#
_entry.id   AF-I8IE04-F1
#
_cell.length_a   1.000
_cell.length_b   1.000
_cell.length_c   1.000
_cell.angle_alpha   90.00
_cell.angle_beta   90.00
_cell.angle_gamma   90.00
#
_symmetry.space_group_name_H-M   'P 1'
#
loop_
_entity.id
_entity.type
_entity.pdbx_description
1 polymer ?
#
loop_
_entity_poly.entity_id
_entity_poly.type
_entity_poly.pdbx_seq_one_letter_code
_entity_poly.pdbx_strand_id
1 'polypeptide(L)'
;MVSETEQRASQSPVGTGAGDSHSDGSSPDTSIDPSSLPQAVKARKSEYTSQQTIRVKVGTWNVAAIPGTEEDIGKWFVQREGICEQLAGLRVSGLEEAPGKTDNDTPNETGSESDQVGLYVLGLQEIVDISSPAEALRPYVDPAPANRWKAAMQNALPSGYQLVAESQLVGLLLLIYASPSVAETVSSVSCTNVGTGLFGYMGNKGAAVTRLLLGDTTCFVFVNCHLAAGSDKNSLERRNWDASQILQRAKFDPIDTESALRDEPTESIGKEDFAFWFGDLNYRLEDIPGDDVRQVLARHTENEYDKTHNSTHVADEDDSEESSKPTDETSQAPPPVSDEDVDPHTDPASLQTTISSLLPHDQLRLQQSKQKAFHEGWREGSISFLPTYKYDVGSVAKFDSSEKQRGPSWCDRILYRTRRDMLRHEQLVKEAAEARKRDEEMKARGLDKAAADDNVLFDYDPDVDGADSADEYDPDKDDASDSASFNSQSDPDQSLRLDYYISHQGILSSDHKPLAAGFTLTYESVDPQLKAKVHQEVVRELDKAENESRPGLTVVVDSHGHEPSKDKTKDPNALDFGDVPFDISVTRSLTVANTSGVPATFSFEKPEQAEGCHYHPSWLEYQIEPPHRDNPEDQVSTLPLQECTLLPGELTTIEVTACVKDIQLARLLNDGKLKLEEVLVLRVTNGRDHFIPVYGEWLPTCFGRSLEELTVMPEAGARTLPVTEIMRRQKDEVGIPLSAPRELFRLTESISELSERAIAEWSMIRGESEDSPPWVREPHGFGWPFEPESWTLTDKEERSSLLASVREALDTNKPFNHVISPEVSSLHRLEILSETLLVFLRSLKDGIVTAPVWSDLDQQILAREKTKAPPLSWEESQAWVLESLAYSPAHSVSFTFVTFMLARIANEVAPVTSMPPRQSSEKPSDEQVNPNKQPTSPTATAAAAAVAAAGNIRRRTLTFTSNVPEPTANPLAIRRQAVETALAGIFSTVLISANVPVPAKDKERRAQEDRKRSIIEPFLKTIGVDNKGPSGGWS
;
A
#
# COMPACT_ATOMS: atom_id res chain seq x y z
N MET A 1 32.74 38.39 -18.85
CA MET A 1 31.50 38.87 -18.21
C MET A 1 30.32 38.34 -19.00
N VAL A 2 29.76 37.22 -18.54
CA VAL A 2 28.47 36.67 -18.97
C VAL A 2 27.80 36.21 -17.67
N SER A 3 26.49 36.41 -17.54
CA SER A 3 25.76 36.30 -16.27
C SER A 3 25.37 34.86 -15.91
N GLU A 4 25.30 34.60 -14.60
CA GLU A 4 24.87 33.34 -14.01
C GLU A 4 23.34 33.16 -14.04
N THR A 5 22.87 31.92 -13.82
CA THR A 5 21.46 31.54 -13.83
C THR A 5 21.12 30.86 -12.51
N GLU A 6 20.33 31.50 -11.64
CA GLU A 6 19.89 30.91 -10.38
C GLU A 6 18.77 29.87 -10.58
N GLN A 7 18.90 28.71 -9.92
CA GLN A 7 17.78 27.81 -9.65
C GLN A 7 17.15 28.15 -8.30
N ARG A 8 15.82 28.09 -8.18
CA ARG A 8 15.13 28.30 -6.91
C ARG A 8 13.99 27.31 -6.74
N ALA A 9 14.09 26.45 -5.72
CA ALA A 9 13.09 25.44 -5.41
C ALA A 9 11.82 26.06 -4.81
N SER A 10 10.66 25.47 -5.13
CA SER A 10 9.36 25.88 -4.61
C SER A 10 9.04 25.20 -3.28
N GLN A 11 8.60 25.98 -2.30
CA GLN A 11 8.13 25.50 -0.99
C GLN A 11 6.64 25.13 -1.06
N SER A 12 6.26 24.03 -0.40
CA SER A 12 4.86 23.70 -0.09
C SER A 12 4.43 24.34 1.25
N PRO A 13 3.14 24.70 1.42
CA PRO A 13 2.70 25.54 2.54
C PRO A 13 2.36 24.78 3.83
N VAL A 14 2.48 25.47 4.96
CA VAL A 14 2.03 25.01 6.29
C VAL A 14 0.53 25.27 6.47
N GLY A 15 -0.20 24.30 7.01
CA GLY A 15 -1.57 24.46 7.52
C GLY A 15 -1.68 23.99 8.97
N THR A 16 -2.36 24.76 9.81
CA THR A 16 -2.56 24.49 11.25
C THR A 16 -4.05 24.41 11.59
N GLY A 17 -4.48 23.48 12.46
CA GLY A 17 -5.92 23.34 12.78
C GLY A 17 -6.31 22.14 13.66
N ALA A 18 -5.87 22.14 14.92
CA ALA A 18 -6.24 21.30 16.07
C ALA A 18 -7.49 20.35 16.01
N GLY A 19 -7.34 19.17 16.65
CA GLY A 19 -8.44 18.30 17.08
C GLY A 19 -7.97 17.16 17.99
N ASP A 20 -8.14 17.30 19.31
CA ASP A 20 -7.78 16.27 20.30
C ASP A 20 -8.82 15.13 20.37
N SER A 21 -8.38 13.88 20.25
CA SER A 21 -9.12 12.74 20.81
C SER A 21 -8.24 11.50 21.03
N HIS A 22 -8.07 11.13 22.31
CA HIS A 22 -7.70 9.82 22.86
C HIS A 22 -6.49 9.05 22.30
N SER A 23 -5.60 8.71 23.23
CA SER A 23 -4.56 7.68 23.08
C SER A 23 -5.14 6.28 23.00
N ASP A 24 -4.67 5.50 22.03
CA ASP A 24 -4.42 4.06 22.21
C ASP A 24 -2.97 3.78 21.79
N GLY A 25 -2.32 2.86 22.50
CA GLY A 25 -0.88 2.60 22.33
C GLY A 25 -0.60 1.50 21.32
N SER A 26 -0.36 1.85 20.05
CA SER A 26 0.26 0.94 19.10
C SER A 26 1.79 1.02 19.16
N SER A 27 2.44 -0.12 19.40
CA SER A 27 3.84 -0.33 19.07
C SER A 27 4.05 -0.09 17.57
N PRO A 28 5.23 0.42 17.14
CA PRO A 28 5.64 0.38 15.76
C PRO A 28 6.09 -1.05 15.41
N ASP A 29 5.17 -2.01 15.49
CA ASP A 29 5.33 -3.30 14.84
C ASP A 29 5.31 -3.06 13.34
N THR A 30 6.48 -2.79 12.77
CA THR A 30 6.72 -2.92 11.34
C THR A 30 6.36 -4.35 10.96
N SER A 31 5.20 -4.54 10.34
CA SER A 31 4.76 -5.82 9.80
C SER A 31 5.70 -6.20 8.67
N ILE A 32 6.81 -6.87 9.01
CA ILE A 32 7.86 -7.22 8.05
C ILE A 32 7.26 -8.21 7.05
N ASP A 33 7.09 -7.76 5.81
CA ASP A 33 6.42 -8.52 4.76
C ASP A 33 7.29 -9.74 4.39
N PRO A 34 6.81 -10.99 4.63
CA PRO A 34 7.60 -12.19 4.39
C PRO A 34 7.88 -12.46 2.90
N SER A 35 7.30 -11.66 1.98
CA SER A 35 7.68 -11.65 0.56
C SER A 35 8.92 -10.80 0.25
N SER A 36 9.42 -10.00 1.21
CA SER A 36 10.54 -9.10 0.99
C SER A 36 11.87 -9.85 0.74
N LEU A 37 12.53 -9.52 -0.37
CA LEU A 37 13.78 -10.16 -0.83
C LEU A 37 14.88 -10.21 0.26
N PRO A 38 15.18 -9.14 1.03
CA PRO A 38 16.17 -9.20 2.09
C PRO A 38 15.80 -10.21 3.18
N GLN A 39 14.53 -10.29 3.59
CA GLN A 39 14.07 -11.23 4.62
C GLN A 39 14.09 -12.68 4.11
N ALA A 40 13.71 -12.92 2.86
CA ALA A 40 13.75 -14.26 2.26
C ALA A 40 15.20 -14.79 2.10
N VAL A 41 16.17 -13.91 1.79
CA VAL A 41 17.60 -14.27 1.82
C VAL A 41 18.12 -14.45 3.25
N LYS A 42 17.66 -13.65 4.21
CA LYS A 42 18.03 -13.79 5.64
C LYS A 42 17.49 -15.10 6.25
N ALA A 43 16.30 -15.55 5.86
CA ALA A 43 15.72 -16.82 6.29
C ALA A 43 16.58 -18.03 5.90
N ARG A 44 17.35 -17.94 4.81
CA ARG A 44 18.30 -18.96 4.33
C ARG A 44 19.74 -18.76 4.83
N LYS A 45 19.96 -17.97 5.90
CA LYS A 45 21.30 -17.65 6.47
C LYS A 45 22.20 -18.87 6.64
N SER A 46 21.67 -19.97 7.18
CA SER A 46 22.40 -21.20 7.45
C SER A 46 23.00 -21.89 6.21
N GLU A 47 22.60 -21.52 5.00
CA GLU A 47 23.16 -22.04 3.75
C GLU A 47 24.41 -21.29 3.26
N TYR A 48 24.70 -20.10 3.82
CA TYR A 48 25.85 -19.28 3.45
C TYR A 48 26.69 -18.77 4.62
N THR A 49 26.42 -19.22 5.85
CA THR A 49 27.29 -18.98 7.02
C THR A 49 28.03 -20.24 7.44
N SER A 50 29.33 -20.09 7.71
CA SER A 50 30.21 -21.13 8.25
C SER A 50 30.61 -20.81 9.69
N GLN A 51 30.82 -21.82 10.53
CA GLN A 51 31.46 -21.61 11.84
C GLN A 51 32.99 -21.56 11.67
N GLN A 52 33.61 -20.54 12.26
CA GLN A 52 35.05 -20.35 12.28
C GLN A 52 35.54 -20.11 13.72
N THR A 53 36.82 -20.36 13.96
CA THR A 53 37.46 -20.15 15.27
C THR A 53 38.54 -19.09 15.14
N ILE A 54 38.62 -18.17 16.10
CA ILE A 54 39.61 -17.09 16.13
C ILE A 54 40.21 -16.97 17.54
N ARG A 55 41.51 -16.63 17.60
CA ARG A 55 42.20 -16.26 18.84
C ARG A 55 42.25 -14.74 18.99
N VAL A 56 41.86 -14.24 20.15
CA VAL A 56 41.92 -12.83 20.53
C VAL A 56 42.86 -12.67 21.73
N LYS A 57 43.89 -11.82 21.61
CA LYS A 57 44.75 -11.44 22.74
C LYS A 57 44.37 -10.03 23.20
N VAL A 58 43.88 -9.93 24.43
CA VAL A 58 43.58 -8.65 25.09
C VAL A 58 44.73 -8.31 26.04
N GLY A 59 45.22 -7.07 25.99
CA GLY A 59 46.25 -6.56 26.90
C GLY A 59 45.84 -5.23 27.51
N THR A 60 46.22 -5.02 28.77
CA THR A 60 46.09 -3.72 29.43
C THR A 60 47.34 -3.32 30.20
N TRP A 61 47.69 -2.02 30.16
CA TRP A 61 48.81 -1.48 30.92
C TRP A 61 48.69 0.03 31.16
N ASN A 62 48.71 0.44 32.43
CA ASN A 62 48.92 1.84 32.80
C ASN A 62 50.42 2.15 32.75
N VAL A 63 50.81 3.17 31.97
CA VAL A 63 52.22 3.52 31.71
C VAL A 63 52.69 4.76 32.47
N ALA A 64 51.84 5.33 33.34
CA ALA A 64 52.15 6.44 34.26
C ALA A 64 52.87 7.66 33.61
N ALA A 65 52.62 7.90 32.32
CA ALA A 65 53.27 8.88 31.46
C ALA A 65 54.81 8.79 31.36
N ILE A 66 55.42 7.66 31.72
CA ILE A 66 56.89 7.49 31.74
C ILE A 66 57.43 7.32 30.30
N PRO A 67 58.34 8.19 29.82
CA PRO A 67 58.94 8.05 28.49
C PRO A 67 59.80 6.79 28.34
N GLY A 68 59.73 6.11 27.19
CA GLY A 68 60.49 4.88 26.93
C GLY A 68 59.75 3.59 27.29
N THR A 69 58.60 3.68 27.99
CA THR A 69 57.70 2.54 28.22
C THR A 69 57.23 1.88 26.91
N GLU A 70 57.23 2.62 25.81
CA GLU A 70 56.92 2.10 24.47
C GLU A 70 57.89 1.01 23.97
N GLU A 71 59.11 0.91 24.51
CA GLU A 71 60.10 -0.10 24.07
C GLU A 71 59.83 -1.51 24.65
N ASP A 72 59.03 -1.63 25.72
CA ASP A 72 58.71 -2.91 26.36
C ASP A 72 57.49 -3.62 25.75
N ILE A 73 56.69 -2.92 24.92
CA ILE A 73 55.43 -3.44 24.36
C ILE A 73 55.60 -4.77 23.61
N GLY A 74 56.65 -4.91 22.81
CA GLY A 74 56.90 -6.12 22.03
C GLY A 74 57.24 -7.33 22.91
N LYS A 75 58.01 -7.09 23.97
CA LYS A 75 58.48 -8.09 24.92
C LYS A 75 57.30 -8.80 25.57
N TRP A 76 56.43 -8.06 26.26
CA TRP A 76 55.30 -8.66 26.98
C TRP A 76 54.09 -8.94 26.07
N PHE A 77 53.69 -8.00 25.22
CA PHE A 77 52.43 -8.11 24.50
C PHE A 77 52.49 -8.95 23.23
N VAL A 78 53.66 -9.09 22.58
CA VAL A 78 53.83 -10.03 21.46
C VAL A 78 54.60 -11.28 21.90
N GLN A 79 55.85 -11.11 22.35
CA GLN A 79 56.80 -12.20 22.63
C GLN A 79 56.52 -12.98 23.93
N ARG A 80 55.68 -12.44 24.82
CA ARG A 80 55.33 -12.96 26.16
C ARG A 80 56.47 -13.02 27.18
N GLU A 81 57.56 -12.29 26.96
CA GLU A 81 58.64 -12.13 27.94
C GLU A 81 58.17 -11.46 29.24
N GLY A 82 58.96 -11.55 30.30
CA GLY A 82 58.65 -10.94 31.60
C GLY A 82 57.62 -11.69 32.46
N ILE A 83 57.20 -12.89 32.05
CA ILE A 83 56.52 -13.85 32.93
C ILE A 83 57.55 -14.40 33.93
N CYS A 84 57.23 -14.38 35.22
CA CYS A 84 58.02 -15.04 36.26
C CYS A 84 57.20 -16.24 36.77
N GLU A 85 57.58 -17.46 36.38
CA GLU A 85 56.78 -18.67 36.64
C GLU A 85 56.53 -18.90 38.15
N GLN A 86 57.54 -18.62 38.98
CA GLN A 86 57.45 -18.67 40.44
C GLN A 86 56.41 -17.69 41.04
N LEU A 87 56.11 -16.58 40.35
CA LEU A 87 55.18 -15.53 40.80
C LEU A 87 53.87 -15.49 39.99
N ALA A 88 53.72 -16.37 38.99
CA ALA A 88 52.52 -16.52 38.16
C ALA A 88 51.69 -17.77 38.51
N GLY A 89 52.24 -18.67 39.34
CA GLY A 89 51.55 -19.85 39.88
C GLY A 89 51.31 -20.99 38.88
N LEU A 90 51.87 -20.91 37.66
CA LEU A 90 51.54 -21.80 36.55
C LEU A 90 52.77 -22.60 36.09
N ARG A 91 52.79 -23.91 36.38
CA ARG A 91 53.58 -24.87 35.57
C ARG A 91 52.89 -24.98 34.19
N VAL A 92 53.45 -24.36 33.16
CA VAL A 92 52.88 -24.38 31.80
C VAL A 92 53.19 -25.73 31.13
N SER A 93 52.49 -26.78 31.55
CA SER A 93 52.61 -28.13 30.99
C SER A 93 52.01 -28.21 29.58
N GLY A 94 52.77 -27.77 28.58
CA GLY A 94 52.33 -27.77 27.18
C GLY A 94 53.33 -27.33 26.12
N LEU A 95 54.52 -26.81 26.49
CA LEU A 95 55.59 -26.45 25.55
C LEU A 95 56.93 -26.99 26.08
N GLU A 96 57.70 -27.65 25.21
CA GLU A 96 59.02 -28.19 25.55
C GLU A 96 60.09 -27.08 25.59
N GLU A 97 61.00 -27.14 26.56
CA GLU A 97 62.19 -26.28 26.57
C GLU A 97 63.07 -26.57 25.35
N ALA A 98 63.47 -25.54 24.60
CA ALA A 98 64.44 -25.68 23.52
C ALA A 98 65.89 -25.62 24.09
N PRO A 99 66.66 -26.72 24.09
CA PRO A 99 67.94 -26.76 24.79
C PRO A 99 69.11 -26.28 23.92
N GLY A 100 69.94 -25.40 24.46
CA GLY A 100 71.35 -25.24 24.07
C GLY A 100 71.64 -24.56 22.72
N LYS A 101 72.41 -23.46 22.76
CA LYS A 101 72.99 -22.85 21.56
C LYS A 101 74.01 -23.78 20.89
N THR A 102 73.79 -24.10 19.62
CA THR A 102 74.84 -24.42 18.63
C THR A 102 74.48 -23.82 17.29
N ASP A 103 75.41 -23.11 16.65
CA ASP A 103 75.17 -22.39 15.40
C ASP A 103 74.95 -23.33 14.20
N ASN A 104 74.00 -22.97 13.31
CA ASN A 104 74.12 -23.08 11.85
C ASN A 104 72.90 -22.42 11.15
N ASP A 105 73.11 -21.84 9.97
CA ASP A 105 72.07 -21.16 9.19
C ASP A 105 71.08 -22.14 8.52
N THR A 106 69.78 -21.99 8.76
CA THR A 106 68.74 -21.96 7.72
C THR A 106 67.36 -21.57 8.30
N PRO A 107 66.65 -20.58 7.73
CA PRO A 107 65.28 -20.27 8.13
C PRO A 107 64.31 -21.26 7.46
N ASN A 108 63.78 -22.21 8.21
CA ASN A 108 62.78 -23.16 7.72
C ASN A 108 61.39 -22.77 8.27
N GLU A 109 60.64 -21.98 7.49
CA GLU A 109 59.28 -21.55 7.85
C GLU A 109 58.31 -22.73 7.82
N THR A 110 57.95 -23.27 8.98
CA THR A 110 56.79 -24.20 9.12
C THR A 110 56.25 -24.27 10.56
N GLY A 111 56.09 -23.11 11.20
CA GLY A 111 55.23 -23.00 12.39
C GLY A 111 53.76 -23.21 12.00
N SER A 112 52.99 -23.95 12.80
CA SER A 112 51.59 -24.24 12.48
C SER A 112 50.73 -22.98 12.47
N GLU A 113 49.94 -22.78 11.41
CA GLU A 113 48.97 -21.68 11.28
C GLU A 113 47.97 -21.65 12.47
N SER A 114 47.72 -22.81 13.08
CA SER A 114 46.78 -23.00 14.19
C SER A 114 47.09 -22.21 15.47
N ASP A 115 48.28 -21.60 15.58
CA ASP A 115 48.70 -20.84 16.76
C ASP A 115 48.68 -19.32 16.60
N GLN A 116 48.40 -18.81 15.39
CA GLN A 116 48.35 -17.38 15.10
C GLN A 116 47.20 -16.66 15.83
N VAL A 117 47.45 -15.45 16.32
CA VAL A 117 46.45 -14.58 16.96
C VAL A 117 45.70 -13.79 15.89
N GLY A 118 44.37 -13.93 15.80
CA GLY A 118 43.57 -13.24 14.79
C GLY A 118 43.34 -11.76 15.11
N LEU A 119 43.17 -11.41 16.40
CA LEU A 119 43.05 -10.03 16.88
C LEU A 119 43.98 -9.77 18.07
N TYR A 120 44.84 -8.74 17.96
CA TYR A 120 45.54 -8.13 19.08
C TYR A 120 44.80 -6.86 19.51
N VAL A 121 44.35 -6.81 20.76
CA VAL A 121 43.60 -5.71 21.36
C VAL A 121 44.39 -5.15 22.53
N LEU A 122 44.81 -3.90 22.46
CA LEU A 122 45.64 -3.26 23.48
C LEU A 122 44.97 -2.00 24.03
N GLY A 123 44.74 -2.00 25.34
CA GLY A 123 44.36 -0.81 26.11
C GLY A 123 45.53 -0.25 26.89
N LEU A 124 45.88 1.00 26.67
CA LEU A 124 46.86 1.73 27.48
C LEU A 124 46.18 2.83 28.28
N GLN A 125 46.71 3.10 29.47
CA GLN A 125 46.26 4.17 30.35
C GLN A 125 47.42 5.09 30.73
N GLU A 126 47.13 6.38 30.90
CA GLU A 126 48.10 7.46 31.18
C GLU A 126 49.28 7.53 30.18
N ILE A 127 49.03 7.36 28.88
CA ILE A 127 50.03 7.56 27.81
C ILE A 127 50.52 9.02 27.64
N VAL A 128 49.98 9.93 28.44
CA VAL A 128 50.25 11.37 28.50
C VAL A 128 50.13 11.81 29.97
N ASP A 129 50.97 12.74 30.42
CA ASP A 129 50.93 13.29 31.78
C ASP A 129 49.65 14.13 31.99
N ILE A 130 48.62 13.49 32.53
CA ILE A 130 47.35 14.13 32.91
C ILE A 130 47.44 14.99 34.18
N SER A 131 48.58 14.99 34.88
CA SER A 131 48.82 15.90 36.01
C SER A 131 49.25 17.30 35.53
N SER A 132 49.82 17.38 34.32
CA SER A 132 50.14 18.64 33.64
C SER A 132 48.86 19.40 33.24
N PRO A 133 48.65 20.65 33.72
CA PRO A 133 47.51 21.46 33.30
C PRO A 133 47.48 21.77 31.80
N ALA A 134 48.61 21.66 31.10
CA ALA A 134 48.70 21.90 29.66
C ALA A 134 47.99 20.83 28.82
N GLU A 135 48.00 19.58 29.28
CA GLU A 135 47.31 18.46 28.61
C GLU A 135 45.88 18.30 29.17
N ALA A 136 45.70 18.46 30.48
CA ALA A 136 44.38 18.34 31.12
C ALA A 136 43.35 19.41 30.68
N LEU A 137 43.81 20.57 30.18
CA LEU A 137 42.96 21.66 29.68
C LEU A 137 43.04 21.83 28.15
N ARG A 138 43.64 20.88 27.43
CA ARG A 138 43.86 20.97 25.98
C ARG A 138 42.53 20.82 25.22
N PRO A 139 42.16 21.72 24.30
CA PRO A 139 40.86 21.68 23.61
C PRO A 139 40.77 20.61 22.51
N TYR A 140 41.84 19.85 22.27
CA TYR A 140 41.91 18.72 21.35
C TYR A 140 42.90 17.69 21.90
N VAL A 141 42.74 16.42 21.50
CA VAL A 141 43.65 15.32 21.86
C VAL A 141 44.87 15.35 20.94
N ASP A 142 46.07 15.16 21.50
CA ASP A 142 47.32 15.08 20.72
C ASP A 142 47.55 13.65 20.21
N PRO A 143 47.67 13.43 18.88
CA PRO A 143 47.93 12.11 18.31
C PRO A 143 49.41 11.70 18.33
N ALA A 144 50.36 12.60 18.63
CA ALA A 144 51.79 12.25 18.63
C ALA A 144 52.16 11.15 19.65
N PRO A 145 51.62 11.13 20.89
CA PRO A 145 51.72 9.98 21.78
C PRO A 145 51.18 8.68 21.18
N ALA A 146 49.96 8.68 20.61
CA ALA A 146 49.37 7.49 20.00
C ALA A 146 50.16 6.98 18.78
N ASN A 147 50.74 7.88 17.99
CA ASN A 147 51.61 7.54 16.87
C ASN A 147 52.91 6.85 17.31
N ARG A 148 53.49 7.19 18.48
CA ARG A 148 54.64 6.45 19.06
C ARG A 148 54.24 5.02 19.42
N TRP A 149 53.13 4.86 20.14
CA TRP A 149 52.61 3.53 20.53
C TRP A 149 52.25 2.65 19.34
N LYS A 150 51.62 3.21 18.30
CA LYS A 150 51.36 2.50 17.03
C LYS A 150 52.66 2.10 16.31
N ALA A 151 53.67 2.96 16.28
CA ALA A 151 54.96 2.62 15.67
C ALA A 151 55.68 1.48 16.42
N ALA A 152 55.70 1.54 17.75
CA ALA A 152 56.27 0.48 18.58
C ALA A 152 55.52 -0.86 18.41
N MET A 153 54.18 -0.82 18.39
CA MET A 153 53.35 -2.00 18.16
C MET A 153 53.51 -2.58 16.74
N GLN A 154 53.57 -1.73 15.71
CA GLN A 154 53.79 -2.15 14.32
C GLN A 154 55.18 -2.78 14.11
N ASN A 155 56.20 -2.32 14.84
CA ASN A 155 57.54 -2.91 14.82
C ASN A 155 57.65 -4.24 15.58
N ALA A 156 56.73 -4.50 16.52
CA ALA A 156 56.71 -5.70 17.34
C ALA A 156 55.81 -6.82 16.78
N LEU A 157 54.75 -6.45 16.05
CA LEU A 157 53.82 -7.40 15.44
C LEU A 157 54.47 -8.24 14.32
N PRO A 158 53.97 -9.46 14.06
CA PRO A 158 54.37 -10.22 12.88
C PRO A 158 54.00 -9.48 11.58
N SER A 159 54.63 -9.88 10.47
CA SER A 159 54.39 -9.30 9.16
C SER A 159 52.92 -9.41 8.72
N GLY A 160 52.40 -8.35 8.08
CA GLY A 160 51.08 -8.32 7.47
C GLY A 160 49.91 -7.89 8.38
N TYR A 161 50.10 -7.75 9.69
CA TYR A 161 49.04 -7.28 10.59
C TYR A 161 48.64 -5.83 10.30
N GLN A 162 47.33 -5.57 10.31
CA GLN A 162 46.72 -4.30 9.95
C GLN A 162 45.99 -3.68 11.15
N LEU A 163 46.12 -2.37 11.34
CA LEU A 163 45.36 -1.61 12.33
C LEU A 163 43.91 -1.47 11.85
N VAL A 164 42.96 -2.15 12.49
CA VAL A 164 41.53 -2.11 12.15
C VAL A 164 40.74 -1.11 12.98
N ALA A 165 41.24 -0.73 14.17
CA ALA A 165 40.65 0.35 14.96
C ALA A 165 41.66 1.06 15.85
N GLU A 166 41.43 2.35 16.04
CA GLU A 166 42.13 3.22 16.99
C GLU A 166 41.08 4.10 17.70
N SER A 167 41.23 4.30 19.02
CA SER A 167 40.52 5.35 19.74
C SER A 167 41.36 5.91 20.88
N GLN A 168 41.43 7.24 20.99
CA GLN A 168 42.20 7.93 22.03
C GLN A 168 41.30 8.91 22.80
N LEU A 169 41.37 8.88 24.14
CA LEU A 169 40.70 9.81 25.04
C LEU A 169 41.74 10.38 26.03
N VAL A 170 42.38 11.48 25.64
CA VAL A 170 43.49 12.12 26.38
C VAL A 170 44.64 11.12 26.64
N GLY A 171 44.72 10.55 27.84
CA GLY A 171 45.72 9.56 28.25
C GLY A 171 45.26 8.10 28.10
N LEU A 172 44.04 7.83 27.66
CA LEU A 172 43.56 6.50 27.25
C LEU A 172 43.84 6.28 25.76
N LEU A 173 44.32 5.10 25.41
CA LEU A 173 44.48 4.66 24.01
C LEU A 173 44.03 3.20 23.85
N LEU A 174 43.16 2.94 22.88
CA LEU A 174 42.74 1.60 22.45
C LEU A 174 43.24 1.39 21.01
N LEU A 175 44.02 0.33 20.79
CA LEU A 175 44.49 -0.11 19.48
C LEU A 175 44.01 -1.53 19.22
N ILE A 176 43.48 -1.79 18.02
CA ILE A 176 43.08 -3.14 17.57
C ILE A 176 43.74 -3.45 16.24
N TYR A 177 44.51 -4.53 16.21
CA TYR A 177 45.18 -5.05 15.03
C TYR A 177 44.63 -6.42 14.66
N ALA A 178 44.38 -6.65 13.37
CA ALA A 178 43.94 -7.93 12.82
C ALA A 178 45.05 -8.62 12.00
N SER A 179 45.04 -9.95 11.97
CA SER A 179 45.83 -10.72 11.01
C SER A 179 45.34 -10.49 9.57
N PRO A 180 46.14 -10.77 8.52
CA PRO A 180 45.72 -10.58 7.13
C PRO A 180 44.39 -11.28 6.78
N SER A 181 44.20 -12.51 7.27
CA SER A 181 43.01 -13.33 7.05
C SER A 181 41.75 -12.84 7.78
N VAL A 182 41.92 -12.04 8.83
CA VAL A 182 40.82 -11.50 9.65
C VAL A 182 40.47 -10.07 9.20
N ALA A 183 41.46 -9.27 8.78
CA ALA A 183 41.30 -7.87 8.43
C ALA A 183 40.24 -7.63 7.33
N GLU A 184 40.17 -8.49 6.30
CA GLU A 184 39.18 -8.39 5.23
C GLU A 184 37.74 -8.74 5.68
N THR A 185 37.58 -9.39 6.84
CA THR A 185 36.28 -9.79 7.40
C THR A 185 35.78 -8.87 8.52
N VAL A 186 36.52 -7.79 8.85
CA VAL A 186 36.14 -6.81 9.85
C VAL A 186 35.35 -5.67 9.19
N SER A 187 34.11 -5.45 9.65
CA SER A 187 33.18 -4.45 9.11
C SER A 187 32.54 -3.62 10.23
N SER A 188 31.81 -2.56 9.85
CA SER A 188 30.99 -1.70 10.75
C SER A 188 31.67 -1.19 12.03
N VAL A 189 32.98 -0.95 11.97
CA VAL A 189 33.80 -0.41 13.07
C VAL A 189 33.28 0.97 13.49
N SER A 190 33.07 1.17 14.80
CA SER A 190 32.67 2.46 15.39
C SER A 190 33.40 2.66 16.72
N CYS A 191 34.05 3.82 16.87
CA CYS A 191 34.80 4.20 18.06
C CYS A 191 34.07 5.33 18.81
N THR A 192 33.85 5.16 20.11
CA THR A 192 33.14 6.11 20.97
C THR A 192 33.89 6.31 22.28
N ASN A 193 33.87 7.53 22.82
CA ASN A 193 34.70 7.94 23.95
C ASN A 193 33.86 8.60 25.04
N VAL A 194 33.92 8.07 26.26
CA VAL A 194 33.12 8.56 27.40
C VAL A 194 34.04 9.11 28.47
N GLY A 195 34.19 10.44 28.53
CA GLY A 195 34.86 11.12 29.64
C GLY A 195 33.99 11.13 30.90
N THR A 196 34.53 10.63 32.02
CA THR A 196 33.87 10.60 33.34
C THR A 196 34.67 11.33 34.42
N GLY A 197 35.78 11.98 34.09
CA GLY A 197 36.72 12.61 35.03
C GLY A 197 36.21 13.88 35.70
N LEU A 198 36.97 14.98 35.58
CA LEU A 198 36.60 16.24 36.23
C LEU A 198 35.22 16.72 35.74
N PHE A 199 34.41 17.20 36.68
CA PHE A 199 32.98 17.52 36.52
C PHE A 199 32.08 16.38 35.99
N GLY A 200 32.58 15.14 35.83
CA GLY A 200 31.84 14.00 35.27
C GLY A 200 31.84 13.92 33.74
N TYR A 201 32.58 14.81 33.06
CA TYR A 201 32.59 14.91 31.59
C TYR A 201 33.99 15.00 30.96
N MET A 202 35.03 15.42 31.70
CA MET A 202 36.37 15.54 31.14
C MET A 202 37.04 14.17 30.92
N GLY A 203 37.83 14.06 29.84
CA GLY A 203 38.45 12.82 29.38
C GLY A 203 39.68 12.34 30.19
N ASN A 204 40.01 12.97 31.31
CA ASN A 204 41.17 12.59 32.13
C ASN A 204 40.96 11.28 32.92
N LYS A 205 39.71 10.82 33.02
CA LYS A 205 39.23 9.49 33.43
C LYS A 205 37.98 9.17 32.61
N GLY A 206 37.64 7.89 32.44
CA GLY A 206 36.56 7.45 31.56
C GLY A 206 36.90 6.18 30.78
N ALA A 207 36.39 6.07 29.55
CA ALA A 207 36.72 4.97 28.65
C ALA A 207 36.84 5.37 27.18
N ALA A 208 37.73 4.66 26.47
CA ALA A 208 37.76 4.57 25.02
C ALA A 208 37.17 3.22 24.61
N VAL A 209 36.16 3.23 23.74
CA VAL A 209 35.35 2.05 23.41
C VAL A 209 35.28 1.87 21.90
N THR A 210 35.47 0.64 21.43
CA THR A 210 35.33 0.28 20.02
C THR A 210 34.35 -0.89 19.87
N ARG A 211 33.36 -0.72 18.98
CA ARG A 211 32.57 -1.82 18.43
C ARG A 211 33.11 -2.19 17.05
N LEU A 212 33.16 -3.48 16.73
CA LEU A 212 33.36 -3.96 15.36
C LEU A 212 32.44 -5.15 15.05
N LEU A 213 32.19 -5.40 13.78
CA LEU A 213 31.52 -6.60 13.27
C LEU A 213 32.56 -7.50 12.61
N LEU A 214 32.43 -8.81 12.77
CA LEU A 214 33.32 -9.83 12.22
C LEU A 214 32.51 -10.85 11.40
N GLY A 215 33.00 -11.17 10.21
CA GLY A 215 32.35 -12.13 9.29
C GLY A 215 30.94 -11.72 8.85
N ASP A 216 30.64 -10.41 8.88
CA ASP A 216 29.31 -9.80 8.67
C ASP A 216 28.17 -10.38 9.53
N THR A 217 28.48 -10.96 10.69
CA THR A 217 27.46 -11.41 11.66
C THR A 217 27.78 -11.06 13.11
N THR A 218 29.03 -11.24 13.52
CA THR A 218 29.39 -11.39 14.94
C THR A 218 29.91 -10.08 15.50
N CYS A 219 29.23 -9.52 16.50
CA CYS A 219 29.53 -8.19 17.02
C CYS A 219 30.40 -8.25 18.29
N PHE A 220 31.51 -7.52 18.24
CA PHE A 220 32.46 -7.34 19.32
C PHE A 220 32.38 -5.94 19.91
N VAL A 221 32.52 -5.82 21.22
CA VAL A 221 32.76 -4.55 21.92
C VAL A 221 33.98 -4.66 22.82
N PHE A 222 34.90 -3.71 22.67
CA PHE A 222 36.12 -3.58 23.48
C PHE A 222 36.10 -2.25 24.23
N VAL A 223 36.18 -2.29 25.55
CA VAL A 223 36.19 -1.12 26.45
C VAL A 223 37.55 -1.04 27.14
N ASN A 224 38.36 -0.03 26.83
CA ASN A 224 39.53 0.35 27.62
C ASN A 224 39.13 1.50 28.56
N CYS A 225 39.20 1.31 29.88
CA CYS A 225 38.86 2.34 30.86
C CYS A 225 40.00 2.76 31.80
N HIS A 226 39.88 3.97 32.34
CA HIS A 226 40.60 4.40 33.53
C HIS A 226 39.58 5.07 34.47
N LEU A 227 39.18 4.36 35.53
CA LEU A 227 38.13 4.81 36.49
C LEU A 227 38.72 5.68 37.62
N ALA A 228 37.88 6.30 38.46
CA ALA A 228 38.35 7.14 39.57
C ALA A 228 39.30 6.43 40.54
N ALA A 229 40.48 7.01 40.74
CA ALA A 229 41.49 6.55 41.68
C ALA A 229 41.22 7.04 43.12
N GLY A 230 41.49 6.18 44.11
CA GLY A 230 41.35 6.47 45.54
C GLY A 230 40.89 5.24 46.33
N SER A 231 41.41 5.04 47.54
CA SER A 231 41.07 3.88 48.39
C SER A 231 39.84 4.08 49.27
N ASP A 232 39.36 5.33 49.42
CA ASP A 232 38.22 5.67 50.26
C ASP A 232 36.87 5.24 49.64
N LYS A 233 35.85 5.18 50.49
CA LYS A 233 34.51 4.73 50.10
C LYS A 233 33.83 5.64 49.06
N ASN A 234 34.08 6.94 49.08
CA ASN A 234 33.48 7.84 48.08
C ASN A 234 34.12 7.61 46.70
N SER A 235 35.42 7.34 46.65
CA SER A 235 36.12 6.91 45.42
C SER A 235 35.64 5.55 44.92
N LEU A 236 35.32 4.60 45.81
CA LEU A 236 34.70 3.32 45.45
C LEU A 236 33.30 3.51 44.84
N GLU A 237 32.44 4.29 45.48
CA GLU A 237 31.11 4.62 44.94
C GLU A 237 31.22 5.43 43.63
N ARG A 238 32.28 6.23 43.46
CA ARG A 238 32.59 6.89 42.19
C ARG A 238 33.03 5.93 41.09
N ARG A 239 33.81 4.87 41.36
CA ARG A 239 34.15 3.84 40.34
C ARG A 239 32.90 3.15 39.81
N ASN A 240 31.95 2.81 40.68
CA ASN A 240 30.66 2.25 40.30
C ASN A 240 29.87 3.23 39.41
N TRP A 241 29.88 4.52 39.77
CA TRP A 241 29.24 5.57 38.97
C TRP A 241 29.92 5.73 37.61
N ASP A 242 31.25 5.83 37.53
CA ASP A 242 32.01 5.94 36.27
C ASP A 242 31.68 4.76 35.33
N ALA A 243 31.66 3.52 35.85
CA ALA A 243 31.30 2.34 35.07
C ALA A 243 29.85 2.40 34.53
N SER A 244 28.87 2.80 35.36
CA SER A 244 27.48 2.97 34.89
C SER A 244 27.34 4.11 33.87
N GLN A 245 28.14 5.19 33.98
CA GLN A 245 28.16 6.26 33.00
C GLN A 245 28.76 5.82 31.66
N ILE A 246 29.79 4.95 31.66
CA ILE A 246 30.32 4.37 30.43
C ILE A 246 29.26 3.51 29.74
N LEU A 247 28.58 2.62 30.48
CA LEU A 247 27.46 1.81 29.94
C LEU A 247 26.33 2.66 29.34
N GLN A 248 25.92 3.74 30.04
CA GLN A 248 24.79 4.59 29.63
C GLN A 248 25.12 5.57 28.49
N ARG A 249 26.38 6.00 28.36
CA ARG A 249 26.80 7.05 27.41
C ARG A 249 27.57 6.53 26.20
N ALA A 250 28.10 5.31 26.23
CA ALA A 250 28.71 4.68 25.06
C ALA A 250 27.64 4.38 24.01
N LYS A 251 27.67 5.16 22.92
CA LYS A 251 26.83 4.95 21.73
C LYS A 251 27.69 4.82 20.49
N PHE A 252 27.28 3.91 19.61
CA PHE A 252 27.93 3.58 18.35
C PHE A 252 27.08 4.02 17.15
N ASP A 253 27.71 4.21 16.00
CA ASP A 253 27.00 4.50 14.75
C ASP A 253 26.10 3.32 14.35
N PRO A 254 24.87 3.55 13.84
CA PRO A 254 23.94 2.49 13.49
C PRO A 254 24.53 1.55 12.43
N ILE A 255 24.23 0.26 12.56
CA ILE A 255 24.60 -0.76 11.57
C ILE A 255 23.43 -0.94 10.61
N ASP A 256 23.71 -0.99 9.30
CA ASP A 256 22.75 -1.37 8.28
C ASP A 256 22.26 -2.82 8.51
N THR A 257 20.97 -2.96 8.84
CA THR A 257 20.32 -4.21 9.21
C THR A 257 20.08 -5.15 8.02
N GLU A 258 20.08 -4.66 6.77
CA GLU A 258 20.00 -5.52 5.59
C GLU A 258 21.37 -6.10 5.25
N SER A 259 22.43 -5.29 5.34
CA SER A 259 23.80 -5.72 5.06
C SER A 259 24.32 -6.73 6.10
N ALA A 260 24.20 -6.38 7.38
CA ALA A 260 24.86 -7.05 8.51
C ALA A 260 24.11 -8.25 9.14
N LEU A 261 22.98 -8.68 8.55
CA LEU A 261 22.26 -9.92 8.90
C LEU A 261 21.80 -10.11 10.37
N ARG A 262 21.97 -9.12 11.25
CA ARG A 262 21.45 -9.12 12.64
C ARG A 262 19.99 -8.68 12.69
N ASP A 263 19.25 -9.14 13.69
CA ASP A 263 17.86 -8.72 13.94
C ASP A 263 17.75 -7.58 14.96
N GLU A 264 18.76 -7.37 15.80
CA GLU A 264 18.77 -6.32 16.82
C GLU A 264 19.81 -5.20 16.52
N PRO A 265 19.41 -3.91 16.61
CA PRO A 265 20.35 -2.79 16.47
C PRO A 265 21.33 -2.77 17.64
N THR A 266 22.64 -2.78 17.33
CA THR A 266 23.73 -2.82 18.31
C THR A 266 24.38 -1.43 18.45
N GLU A 267 23.56 -0.46 18.89
CA GLU A 267 23.92 0.96 19.06
C GLU A 267 24.51 1.29 20.45
N SER A 268 24.36 0.41 21.44
CA SER A 268 24.89 0.55 22.79
C SER A 268 25.50 -0.76 23.28
N ILE A 269 26.27 -0.69 24.36
CA ILE A 269 26.73 -1.87 25.10
C ILE A 269 25.50 -2.60 25.68
N GLY A 270 25.51 -3.94 25.65
CA GLY A 270 24.39 -4.81 26.04
C GLY A 270 23.72 -5.59 24.90
N LYS A 271 24.22 -5.51 23.66
CA LYS A 271 23.65 -6.22 22.48
C LYS A 271 24.71 -6.86 21.55
N GLU A 272 25.97 -6.74 21.92
CA GLU A 272 27.11 -7.48 21.36
C GLU A 272 27.04 -8.99 21.64
N ASP A 273 27.77 -9.77 20.85
CA ASP A 273 27.92 -11.21 21.06
C ASP A 273 29.05 -11.52 22.04
N PHE A 274 30.13 -10.74 21.94
CA PHE A 274 31.31 -10.80 22.79
C PHE A 274 31.71 -9.39 23.25
N ALA A 275 31.74 -9.18 24.57
CA ALA A 275 32.20 -7.95 25.19
C ALA A 275 33.49 -8.20 26.00
N PHE A 276 34.44 -7.27 25.93
CA PHE A 276 35.66 -7.26 26.73
C PHE A 276 35.81 -5.88 27.38
N TRP A 277 35.97 -5.84 28.71
CA TRP A 277 36.14 -4.61 29.47
C TRP A 277 37.39 -4.70 30.33
N PHE A 278 38.35 -3.83 30.03
CA PHE A 278 39.70 -3.88 30.58
C PHE A 278 40.23 -2.47 30.84
N GLY A 279 41.33 -2.38 31.56
CA GLY A 279 41.96 -1.11 31.89
C GLY A 279 42.43 -1.02 33.33
N ASP A 280 42.74 0.21 33.75
CA ASP A 280 42.91 0.54 35.16
C ASP A 280 41.52 0.84 35.77
N LEU A 281 40.88 -0.22 36.27
CA LEU A 281 39.59 -0.10 36.96
C LEU A 281 39.74 0.49 38.37
N ASN A 282 40.97 0.67 38.87
CA ASN A 282 41.34 1.33 40.11
C ASN A 282 40.72 0.79 41.42
N TYR A 283 40.04 -0.36 41.39
CA TYR A 283 39.53 -1.05 42.59
C TYR A 283 40.68 -1.51 43.48
N ARG A 284 40.48 -1.40 44.80
CA ARG A 284 41.49 -1.64 45.83
C ARG A 284 41.08 -2.80 46.74
N LEU A 285 41.93 -3.15 47.71
CA LEU A 285 41.53 -4.00 48.82
C LEU A 285 40.70 -3.19 49.85
N GLU A 286 39.62 -3.78 50.36
CA GLU A 286 38.76 -3.28 51.44
C GLU A 286 39.12 -4.00 52.76
N ASP A 287 38.97 -3.32 53.90
CA ASP A 287 39.15 -3.87 55.26
C ASP A 287 40.55 -4.43 55.66
N ILE A 288 41.60 -4.28 54.85
CA ILE A 288 43.01 -4.61 55.21
C ILE A 288 43.93 -3.38 55.06
N PRO A 289 44.79 -3.06 56.05
CA PRO A 289 45.83 -2.03 55.91
C PRO A 289 46.85 -2.34 54.80
N GLY A 290 47.24 -1.31 54.05
CA GLY A 290 48.15 -1.46 52.90
C GLY A 290 49.53 -2.02 53.25
N ASP A 291 50.02 -1.79 54.47
CA ASP A 291 51.33 -2.25 54.92
C ASP A 291 51.32 -3.70 55.42
N ASP A 292 50.19 -4.19 55.93
CA ASP A 292 50.02 -5.61 56.26
C ASP A 292 50.04 -6.45 54.97
N VAL A 293 49.30 -6.00 53.94
CA VAL A 293 49.35 -6.60 52.59
C VAL A 293 50.76 -6.56 52.03
N ARG A 294 51.48 -5.43 52.17
CA ARG A 294 52.86 -5.27 51.73
C ARG A 294 53.80 -6.26 52.43
N GLN A 295 53.71 -6.38 53.76
CA GLN A 295 54.57 -7.28 54.53
C GLN A 295 54.28 -8.76 54.24
N VAL A 296 53.00 -9.13 54.05
CA VAL A 296 52.61 -10.49 53.70
C VAL A 296 53.14 -10.87 52.31
N LEU A 297 52.98 -10.00 51.30
CA LEU A 297 53.46 -10.26 49.95
C LEU A 297 55.00 -10.26 49.85
N ALA A 298 55.69 -9.38 50.59
CA ALA A 298 57.15 -9.29 50.57
C ALA A 298 57.84 -10.64 50.88
N ARG A 299 57.28 -11.43 51.81
CA ARG A 299 57.77 -12.77 52.19
C ARG A 299 57.82 -13.77 51.02
N HIS A 300 57.04 -13.55 49.97
CA HIS A 300 57.02 -14.40 48.77
C HIS A 300 57.83 -13.80 47.61
N THR A 301 58.28 -12.54 47.71
CA THR A 301 59.01 -11.84 46.65
C THR A 301 60.48 -11.56 46.99
N GLU A 302 60.89 -11.67 48.25
CA GLU A 302 62.28 -11.58 48.70
C GLU A 302 63.09 -12.82 48.27
N ASN A 303 63.46 -12.86 46.99
CA ASN A 303 64.22 -13.96 46.38
C ASN A 303 65.69 -13.56 46.13
N GLU A 304 66.59 -14.54 45.93
CA GLU A 304 68.05 -14.29 45.92
C GLU A 304 68.55 -13.33 44.83
N TYR A 305 67.74 -13.05 43.80
CA TYR A 305 68.07 -12.16 42.70
C TYR A 305 68.47 -10.75 43.18
N ASP A 306 67.74 -10.17 44.14
CA ASP A 306 68.03 -8.83 44.69
C ASP A 306 69.36 -8.79 45.46
N LYS A 307 69.82 -9.93 46.01
CA LYS A 307 71.13 -10.04 46.67
C LYS A 307 72.30 -9.95 45.68
N THR A 308 72.07 -10.27 44.40
CA THR A 308 73.13 -10.33 43.37
C THR A 308 73.35 -9.02 42.61
N HIS A 309 72.36 -8.11 42.59
CA HIS A 309 72.41 -6.88 41.80
C HIS A 309 72.68 -5.61 42.62
N ASN A 310 72.96 -5.75 43.91
CA ASN A 310 73.18 -4.64 44.83
C ASN A 310 74.63 -4.08 44.74
N SER A 311 75.01 -3.51 43.60
CA SER A 311 76.38 -2.97 43.39
C SER A 311 76.50 -1.74 42.49
N THR A 312 75.59 -0.77 42.58
CA THR A 312 75.81 0.57 41.95
C THR A 312 75.19 1.76 42.71
N HIS A 313 75.10 1.71 44.04
CA HIS A 313 74.95 2.93 44.83
C HIS A 313 76.33 3.50 45.19
N VAL A 314 76.60 4.72 44.73
CA VAL A 314 77.69 5.54 45.26
C VAL A 314 77.29 5.99 46.66
N ALA A 315 78.10 5.66 47.66
CA ALA A 315 78.04 6.23 48.99
C ALA A 315 79.15 7.26 49.14
N ASP A 316 78.81 8.44 49.67
CA ASP A 316 79.79 9.28 50.35
C ASP A 316 80.09 8.67 51.73
N GLU A 317 81.28 8.98 52.27
CA GLU A 317 81.91 8.30 53.40
C GLU A 317 81.30 8.68 54.77
N ASP A 318 81.24 7.73 55.72
CA ASP A 318 81.98 7.86 57.00
C ASP A 318 82.16 6.50 57.74
N ASP A 319 83.01 6.50 58.78
CA ASP A 319 83.60 5.37 59.51
C ASP A 319 82.65 4.38 60.22
N SER A 320 83.02 3.10 60.25
CA SER A 320 83.62 2.45 61.45
C SER A 320 83.94 0.95 61.29
N GLU A 321 84.96 0.48 62.03
CA GLU A 321 85.46 -0.91 62.02
C GLU A 321 84.70 -1.84 62.99
N GLU A 322 84.58 -3.15 62.69
CA GLU A 322 85.35 -4.20 63.39
C GLU A 322 85.13 -5.66 62.90
N SER A 323 86.27 -6.35 62.78
CA SER A 323 86.54 -7.80 62.94
C SER A 323 85.43 -8.79 63.36
N SER A 324 85.24 -9.89 62.60
CA SER A 324 85.71 -11.25 62.96
C SER A 324 84.92 -12.43 62.32
N LYS A 325 85.60 -13.56 62.08
CA LYS A 325 85.03 -14.93 62.00
C LYS A 325 85.49 -15.71 63.23
N PRO A 326 84.79 -16.78 63.69
CA PRO A 326 85.30 -18.13 63.38
C PRO A 326 84.28 -19.31 63.34
N THR A 327 84.65 -20.36 62.59
CA THR A 327 84.50 -21.83 62.82
C THR A 327 83.16 -22.50 63.19
N ASP A 328 82.80 -23.47 62.32
CA ASP A 328 82.54 -24.91 62.55
C ASP A 328 81.41 -25.47 63.46
N GLU A 329 80.58 -26.28 62.79
CA GLU A 329 80.11 -27.65 63.12
C GLU A 329 79.20 -28.00 64.33
N THR A 330 78.19 -28.81 63.98
CA THR A 330 77.45 -29.82 64.80
C THR A 330 76.53 -29.38 65.94
N SER A 331 75.22 -29.43 65.68
CA SER A 331 74.28 -30.31 66.43
C SER A 331 73.02 -30.59 65.59
N GLN A 332 72.27 -31.63 65.95
CA GLN A 332 71.22 -32.21 65.09
C GLN A 332 69.83 -31.59 65.29
N ALA A 333 69.11 -31.42 64.18
CA ALA A 333 67.66 -31.29 64.09
C ALA A 333 67.13 -32.42 63.15
N PRO A 334 65.85 -32.83 63.24
CA PRO A 334 65.30 -33.84 62.34
C PRO A 334 65.30 -33.38 60.88
N PRO A 335 65.28 -34.31 59.90
CA PRO A 335 65.31 -33.95 58.48
C PRO A 335 64.05 -33.16 58.10
N PRO A 336 64.17 -32.07 57.32
CA PRO A 336 63.01 -31.45 56.68
C PRO A 336 62.40 -32.43 55.66
N VAL A 337 61.08 -32.36 55.51
CA VAL A 337 60.38 -32.99 54.39
C VAL A 337 60.72 -32.22 53.12
N SER A 338 60.78 -32.89 51.96
CA SER A 338 61.07 -32.24 50.68
C SER A 338 59.84 -31.53 50.12
N ASP A 339 59.94 -30.23 49.84
CA ASP A 339 58.84 -29.33 49.44
C ASP A 339 58.30 -29.57 48.01
N GLU A 340 58.65 -30.68 47.34
CA GLU A 340 58.37 -30.89 45.90
C GLU A 340 57.02 -31.56 45.59
N ASP A 341 56.34 -32.14 46.58
CA ASP A 341 55.13 -32.98 46.42
C ASP A 341 53.81 -32.34 46.97
N VAL A 342 53.81 -31.06 47.36
CA VAL A 342 52.62 -30.37 47.92
C VAL A 342 51.90 -29.56 46.84
N ASP A 343 50.56 -29.66 46.78
CA ASP A 343 49.73 -28.80 45.92
C ASP A 343 49.83 -27.32 46.38
N PRO A 344 50.30 -26.39 45.53
CA PRO A 344 50.43 -24.96 45.88
C PRO A 344 49.12 -24.26 46.28
N HIS A 345 47.94 -24.87 46.05
CA HIS A 345 46.66 -24.38 46.55
C HIS A 345 46.30 -24.87 47.96
N THR A 346 47.06 -25.83 48.51
CA THR A 346 46.83 -26.42 49.83
C THR A 346 47.87 -26.04 50.88
N ASP A 347 49.06 -25.61 50.45
CA ASP A 347 50.11 -25.13 51.35
C ASP A 347 49.75 -23.74 51.95
N PRO A 348 49.66 -23.59 53.29
CA PRO A 348 49.45 -22.28 53.91
C PRO A 348 50.64 -21.30 53.79
N ALA A 349 51.83 -21.76 53.37
CA ALA A 349 52.99 -20.91 53.09
C ALA A 349 53.11 -20.48 51.60
N SER A 350 52.21 -20.97 50.74
CA SER A 350 52.24 -20.69 49.30
C SER A 350 51.73 -19.28 48.97
N LEU A 351 52.40 -18.63 48.01
CA LEU A 351 51.95 -17.36 47.43
C LEU A 351 50.52 -17.46 46.89
N GLN A 352 50.13 -18.61 46.32
CA GLN A 352 48.79 -18.78 45.76
C GLN A 352 47.73 -18.81 46.87
N THR A 353 48.03 -19.38 48.03
CA THR A 353 47.14 -19.36 49.22
C THR A 353 47.04 -17.94 49.80
N THR A 354 48.16 -17.21 49.85
CA THR A 354 48.20 -15.78 50.21
C THR A 354 47.35 -14.92 49.26
N ILE A 355 47.47 -15.09 47.95
CA ILE A 355 46.62 -14.40 46.96
C ILE A 355 45.15 -14.76 47.20
N SER A 356 44.85 -16.04 47.42
CA SER A 356 43.49 -16.54 47.61
C SER A 356 42.82 -16.03 48.89
N SER A 357 43.59 -15.69 49.94
CA SER A 357 43.05 -15.06 51.16
C SER A 357 42.84 -13.55 51.04
N LEU A 358 43.55 -12.88 50.12
CA LEU A 358 43.36 -11.46 49.80
C LEU A 358 42.21 -11.19 48.81
N LEU A 359 41.91 -12.13 47.90
CA LEU A 359 40.85 -11.95 46.88
C LEU A 359 39.42 -11.72 47.40
N PRO A 360 38.98 -12.24 48.58
CA PRO A 360 37.70 -11.86 49.19
C PRO A 360 37.59 -10.37 49.57
N HIS A 361 38.73 -9.69 49.74
CA HIS A 361 38.83 -8.28 50.08
C HIS A 361 38.92 -7.37 48.84
N ASP A 362 38.97 -7.93 47.63
CA ASP A 362 38.96 -7.15 46.39
C ASP A 362 37.63 -6.39 46.20
N GLN A 363 37.71 -5.06 46.14
CA GLN A 363 36.54 -4.22 45.99
C GLN A 363 35.72 -4.56 44.73
N LEU A 364 36.34 -4.96 43.62
CA LEU A 364 35.61 -5.29 42.38
C LEU A 364 34.73 -6.53 42.58
N ARG A 365 35.31 -7.65 43.05
CA ARG A 365 34.56 -8.87 43.41
C ARG A 365 33.48 -8.60 44.46
N LEU A 366 33.75 -7.71 45.42
CA LEU A 366 32.76 -7.25 46.38
C LEU A 366 31.64 -6.38 45.74
N GLN A 367 31.91 -5.57 44.72
CA GLN A 367 30.85 -4.82 44.02
C GLN A 367 30.02 -5.70 43.08
N GLN A 368 30.63 -6.74 42.49
CA GLN A 368 29.90 -7.73 41.68
C GLN A 368 28.93 -8.55 42.55
N SER A 369 29.41 -9.12 43.67
CA SER A 369 28.56 -9.90 44.58
C SER A 369 27.48 -9.05 45.27
N LYS A 370 27.78 -7.79 45.61
CA LYS A 370 26.81 -6.81 46.12
C LYS A 370 25.87 -6.23 45.03
N GLN A 371 25.92 -6.72 43.78
CA GLN A 371 25.12 -6.27 42.62
C GLN A 371 25.19 -4.74 42.37
N LYS A 372 26.36 -4.13 42.54
CA LYS A 372 26.59 -2.68 42.40
C LYS A 372 27.30 -2.26 41.11
N ALA A 373 28.19 -3.09 40.59
CA ALA A 373 28.91 -2.87 39.34
C ALA A 373 29.29 -4.22 38.71
N PHE A 374 29.40 -4.29 37.39
CA PHE A 374 29.85 -5.48 36.65
C PHE A 374 29.11 -6.79 37.00
N HIS A 375 27.84 -6.71 37.42
CA HIS A 375 27.03 -7.87 37.80
C HIS A 375 26.18 -8.44 36.63
N GLU A 376 26.07 -7.68 35.53
CA GLU A 376 25.31 -7.98 34.30
C GLU A 376 25.97 -9.08 33.44
N GLY A 377 26.25 -10.25 34.01
CA GLY A 377 26.86 -11.38 33.29
C GLY A 377 28.36 -11.26 32.97
N TRP A 378 29.06 -10.26 33.53
CA TRP A 378 30.51 -10.11 33.34
C TRP A 378 31.29 -11.16 34.14
N ARG A 379 32.23 -11.84 33.47
CA ARG A 379 33.16 -12.84 34.02
C ARG A 379 34.58 -12.27 34.13
N GLU A 380 35.37 -12.84 35.03
CA GLU A 380 36.80 -12.59 35.19
C GLU A 380 37.55 -13.93 35.26
N GLY A 381 38.81 -13.97 34.81
CA GLY A 381 39.68 -15.13 35.02
C GLY A 381 40.08 -15.35 36.49
N SER A 382 40.63 -16.53 36.79
CA SER A 382 41.30 -16.79 38.07
C SER A 382 42.56 -15.94 38.20
N ILE A 383 42.66 -15.13 39.26
CA ILE A 383 43.85 -14.33 39.56
C ILE A 383 44.85 -15.21 40.31
N SER A 384 45.93 -15.62 39.63
CA SER A 384 47.08 -16.36 40.18
C SER A 384 48.36 -15.52 40.28
N PHE A 385 48.25 -14.21 40.08
CA PHE A 385 49.37 -13.28 39.96
C PHE A 385 49.30 -12.17 41.02
N LEU A 386 50.48 -11.65 41.38
CA LEU A 386 50.64 -10.54 42.34
C LEU A 386 49.80 -9.29 41.96
N PRO A 387 49.40 -8.47 42.95
CA PRO A 387 48.75 -7.19 42.70
C PRO A 387 49.54 -6.33 41.71
N THR A 388 48.90 -5.86 40.65
CA THR A 388 49.58 -5.13 39.56
C THR A 388 50.04 -3.72 39.95
N TYR A 389 49.54 -3.21 41.07
CA TYR A 389 49.78 -1.86 41.59
C TYR A 389 50.12 -1.91 43.09
N LYS A 390 50.96 -1.04 43.67
CA LYS A 390 51.84 -0.02 43.07
C LYS A 390 53.28 -0.39 43.36
N TYR A 391 54.15 -0.29 42.35
CA TYR A 391 55.58 -0.58 42.49
C TYR A 391 56.43 0.71 42.59
N ASP A 392 57.67 0.54 43.03
CA ASP A 392 58.74 1.48 42.70
C ASP A 392 59.26 1.16 41.28
N VAL A 393 59.35 2.19 40.42
CA VAL A 393 59.81 2.04 39.03
C VAL A 393 61.24 1.49 39.01
N GLY A 394 61.51 0.54 38.12
CA GLY A 394 62.77 -0.20 38.04
C GLY A 394 62.86 -1.41 38.98
N SER A 395 61.84 -1.69 39.81
CA SER A 395 61.87 -2.84 40.74
C SER A 395 60.99 -4.02 40.30
N VAL A 396 61.49 -5.23 40.57
CA VAL A 396 60.76 -6.49 40.32
C VAL A 396 59.71 -6.75 41.39
N ALA A 397 60.06 -6.47 42.66
CA ALA A 397 59.32 -6.92 43.85
C ALA A 397 58.90 -5.78 44.82
N LYS A 398 59.42 -4.56 44.67
CA LYS A 398 59.32 -3.52 45.71
C LYS A 398 58.08 -2.64 45.53
N PHE A 399 57.07 -2.87 46.35
CA PHE A 399 55.86 -2.04 46.40
C PHE A 399 56.11 -0.65 46.99
N ASP A 400 55.47 0.36 46.41
CA ASP A 400 55.55 1.83 46.67
C ASP A 400 56.18 2.24 48.01
N SER A 401 57.46 2.63 47.98
CA SER A 401 58.19 3.13 49.15
C SER A 401 58.16 4.65 49.30
N SER A 402 57.37 5.36 48.49
CA SER A 402 57.16 6.80 48.60
C SER A 402 56.42 7.18 49.90
N GLU A 403 56.46 8.46 50.28
CA GLU A 403 55.74 9.05 51.43
C GLU A 403 54.23 8.77 51.46
N LYS A 404 53.66 8.30 50.35
CA LYS A 404 52.22 8.00 50.20
C LYS A 404 51.88 6.53 50.46
N GLN A 405 52.88 5.66 50.61
CA GLN A 405 52.81 4.24 50.99
C GLN A 405 51.53 3.52 50.50
N ARG A 406 51.23 3.61 49.21
CA ARG A 406 49.98 3.05 48.67
C ARG A 406 49.98 1.53 48.85
N GLY A 407 48.89 1.00 49.39
CA GLY A 407 48.72 -0.44 49.59
C GLY A 407 48.62 -1.17 48.24
N PRO A 408 49.18 -2.39 48.13
CA PRO A 408 49.07 -3.20 46.92
C PRO A 408 47.60 -3.47 46.53
N SER A 409 47.28 -3.53 45.23
CA SER A 409 45.93 -3.76 44.71
C SER A 409 45.93 -4.27 43.26
N TRP A 410 44.92 -5.07 42.91
CA TRP A 410 44.64 -5.46 41.52
C TRP A 410 43.82 -4.37 40.82
N CYS A 411 44.48 -3.26 40.47
CA CYS A 411 43.89 -2.12 39.77
C CYS A 411 43.59 -2.45 38.30
N ASP A 412 44.54 -3.11 37.63
CA ASP A 412 44.46 -3.49 36.22
C ASP A 412 43.70 -4.82 36.10
N ARG A 413 42.66 -4.88 35.25
CA ARG A 413 41.76 -6.05 35.12
C ARG A 413 41.35 -6.30 33.67
N ILE A 414 40.93 -7.53 33.36
CA ILE A 414 40.29 -7.91 32.09
C ILE A 414 39.03 -8.73 32.40
N LEU A 415 37.86 -8.12 32.19
CA LEU A 415 36.54 -8.73 32.27
C LEU A 415 36.03 -9.08 30.87
N TYR A 416 35.16 -10.07 30.77
CA TYR A 416 34.56 -10.51 29.50
C TYR A 416 33.12 -11.03 29.68
N ARG A 417 32.32 -11.01 28.61
CA ARG A 417 30.90 -11.42 28.61
C ARG A 417 30.48 -11.96 27.24
N THR A 418 29.69 -13.03 27.21
CA THR A 418 28.97 -13.45 25.99
C THR A 418 27.50 -13.01 26.02
N ARG A 419 26.83 -12.94 24.86
CA ARG A 419 25.36 -12.73 24.79
C ARG A 419 24.59 -13.75 25.63
N ARG A 420 25.09 -14.99 25.74
CA ARG A 420 24.51 -16.04 26.61
C ARG A 420 24.62 -15.71 28.09
N ASP A 421 25.74 -15.16 28.55
CA ASP A 421 25.88 -14.73 29.94
C ASP A 421 24.93 -13.59 30.28
N MET A 422 24.74 -12.64 29.35
CA MET A 422 23.79 -11.54 29.53
C MET A 422 22.33 -12.03 29.54
N LEU A 423 21.92 -12.87 28.58
CA LEU A 423 20.56 -13.43 28.56
C LEU A 423 20.26 -14.27 29.81
N ARG A 424 21.25 -15.02 30.32
CA ARG A 424 21.15 -15.75 31.60
C ARG A 424 20.95 -14.78 32.78
N HIS A 425 21.64 -13.64 32.78
CA HIS A 425 21.46 -12.61 33.80
C HIS A 425 20.08 -11.95 33.73
N GLU A 426 19.62 -11.56 32.54
CA GLU A 426 18.28 -10.98 32.32
C GLU A 426 17.17 -11.94 32.74
N GLN A 427 17.31 -13.24 32.45
CA GLN A 427 16.40 -14.28 32.94
C GLN A 427 16.36 -14.34 34.46
N LEU A 428 17.51 -14.40 35.15
CA LEU A 428 17.57 -14.45 36.62
C LEU A 428 16.99 -13.18 37.27
N VAL A 429 17.22 -12.00 36.68
CA VAL A 429 16.62 -10.73 37.13
C VAL A 429 15.10 -10.75 36.96
N LYS A 430 14.60 -11.28 35.83
CA LYS A 430 13.16 -11.44 35.59
C LYS A 430 12.54 -12.42 36.57
N GLU A 431 13.14 -13.59 36.79
CA GLU A 431 12.66 -14.60 37.73
C GLU A 431 12.62 -14.06 39.17
N ALA A 432 13.64 -13.31 39.59
CA ALA A 432 13.68 -12.63 40.89
C ALA A 432 12.63 -11.51 41.02
N ALA A 433 12.35 -10.77 39.94
CA ALA A 433 11.29 -9.76 39.91
C ALA A 433 9.89 -10.41 39.97
N GLU A 434 9.67 -11.52 39.26
CA GLU A 434 8.43 -12.29 39.36
C GLU A 434 8.27 -12.93 40.75
N ALA A 435 9.35 -13.42 41.38
CA ALA A 435 9.31 -13.92 42.76
C ALA A 435 8.88 -12.81 43.73
N ARG A 436 9.55 -11.65 43.73
CA ARG A 436 9.14 -10.48 44.54
C ARG A 436 7.68 -10.08 44.30
N LYS A 437 7.21 -10.12 43.05
CA LYS A 437 5.81 -9.84 42.73
C LYS A 437 4.86 -10.90 43.32
N ARG A 438 5.22 -12.19 43.28
CA ARG A 438 4.44 -13.26 43.93
C ARG A 438 4.38 -13.05 45.45
N ASP A 439 5.48 -12.67 46.07
CA ASP A 439 5.55 -12.37 47.51
C ASP A 439 4.69 -11.15 47.87
N GLU A 440 4.77 -10.07 47.08
CA GLU A 440 3.91 -8.89 47.22
C GLU A 440 2.43 -9.22 47.01
N GLU A 441 2.08 -10.10 46.06
CA GLU A 441 0.71 -10.57 45.87
C GLU A 441 0.21 -11.47 47.02
N MET A 442 1.05 -12.34 47.60
CA MET A 442 0.69 -13.14 48.78
C MET A 442 0.48 -12.26 50.01
N LYS A 443 1.37 -11.28 50.22
CA LYS A 443 1.27 -10.24 51.26
C LYS A 443 0.02 -9.39 51.11
N ALA A 444 -0.30 -8.94 49.89
CA ALA A 444 -1.50 -8.17 49.60
C ALA A 444 -2.80 -8.97 49.77
N ARG A 445 -2.76 -10.30 49.53
CA ARG A 445 -3.88 -11.23 49.84
C ARG A 445 -4.00 -11.54 51.34
N GLY A 446 -3.07 -11.06 52.18
CA GLY A 446 -3.12 -11.17 53.64
C GLY A 446 -2.61 -12.49 54.22
N LEU A 447 -2.01 -13.37 53.41
CA LEU A 447 -1.52 -14.69 53.84
C LEU A 447 -0.36 -14.59 54.85
N ASP A 448 0.43 -13.52 54.81
CA ASP A 448 1.44 -13.17 55.82
C ASP A 448 0.93 -13.20 57.26
N LYS A 449 -0.37 -12.99 57.50
CA LYS A 449 -0.94 -13.08 58.85
C LYS A 449 -1.13 -14.51 59.33
N ALA A 450 -1.47 -15.45 58.44
CA ALA A 450 -1.59 -16.86 58.82
C ALA A 450 -0.22 -17.42 59.23
N ALA A 451 0.82 -17.12 58.45
CA ALA A 451 2.20 -17.51 58.78
C ALA A 451 2.77 -16.82 60.03
N ALA A 452 2.19 -15.70 60.48
CA ALA A 452 2.55 -15.03 61.73
C ALA A 452 1.80 -15.60 62.94
N ASP A 453 0.52 -15.94 62.77
CA ASP A 453 -0.32 -16.52 63.84
C ASP A 453 0.02 -18.00 64.13
N ASP A 454 0.56 -18.76 63.15
CA ASP A 454 1.09 -20.13 63.37
C ASP A 454 2.47 -20.15 64.07
N ASN A 455 3.12 -18.99 64.26
CA ASN A 455 4.40 -18.91 64.97
C ASN A 455 4.24 -18.87 66.51
N VAL A 456 3.19 -19.53 67.03
CA VAL A 456 2.99 -19.76 68.46
C VAL A 456 3.92 -20.87 68.90
N LEU A 457 5.09 -20.43 69.36
CA LEU A 457 6.03 -21.12 70.23
C LEU A 457 5.35 -22.20 71.10
N PHE A 458 5.55 -23.47 70.77
CA PHE A 458 5.21 -24.58 71.65
C PHE A 458 6.21 -24.61 72.81
N ASP A 459 5.80 -24.11 73.99
CA ASP A 459 6.56 -24.27 75.22
C ASP A 459 6.67 -25.77 75.56
N TYR A 460 7.88 -26.32 75.39
CA TYR A 460 8.17 -27.74 75.61
C TYR A 460 8.31 -28.05 77.11
N ASP A 461 7.29 -28.67 77.70
CA ASP A 461 7.29 -29.17 79.08
C ASP A 461 7.78 -30.62 79.12
N PRO A 462 9.00 -30.90 79.65
CA PRO A 462 9.64 -32.21 79.54
C PRO A 462 9.06 -33.28 80.48
N ASP A 463 8.18 -32.93 81.43
CA ASP A 463 7.73 -33.84 82.50
C ASP A 463 6.46 -34.66 82.14
N VAL A 464 5.89 -34.49 80.94
CA VAL A 464 4.54 -35.03 80.61
C VAL A 464 4.54 -36.18 79.59
N ASP A 465 5.31 -36.12 78.51
CA ASP A 465 5.16 -37.01 77.33
C ASP A 465 5.91 -38.37 77.42
N GLY A 466 6.17 -38.84 78.64
CA GLY A 466 6.99 -40.02 78.92
C GLY A 466 6.27 -41.38 78.92
N ALA A 467 5.55 -41.76 77.86
CA ALA A 467 4.97 -43.11 77.74
C ALA A 467 4.73 -43.64 76.31
N ASP A 468 5.11 -44.90 76.10
CA ASP A 468 4.54 -45.87 75.15
C ASP A 468 4.45 -45.56 73.64
N SER A 469 5.61 -45.49 72.98
CA SER A 469 5.86 -46.39 71.83
C SER A 469 7.35 -46.74 71.69
N ALA A 470 7.64 -47.99 71.34
CA ALA A 470 8.99 -48.48 71.12
C ALA A 470 9.04 -49.24 69.79
N ASP A 471 9.51 -48.55 68.75
CA ASP A 471 9.85 -49.09 67.43
C ASP A 471 11.23 -48.55 67.01
N GLU A 472 11.86 -49.19 66.02
CA GLU A 472 13.31 -49.08 65.77
C GLU A 472 13.75 -47.74 65.14
N TYR A 473 14.86 -47.19 65.66
CA TYR A 473 15.54 -46.02 65.10
C TYR A 473 16.50 -46.45 63.97
N ASP A 474 16.08 -46.26 62.72
CA ASP A 474 16.87 -46.53 61.50
C ASP A 474 17.65 -45.25 61.09
N PRO A 475 18.99 -45.19 61.26
CA PRO A 475 19.76 -43.98 61.02
C PRO A 475 19.98 -43.65 59.54
N ASP A 476 19.63 -44.53 58.60
CA ASP A 476 19.84 -44.33 57.15
C ASP A 476 18.64 -43.65 56.45
N LYS A 477 17.70 -43.05 57.21
CA LYS A 477 16.57 -42.26 56.68
C LYS A 477 16.23 -41.03 57.52
N ASP A 478 16.97 -39.94 57.32
CA ASP A 478 16.41 -38.58 57.12
C ASP A 478 17.54 -37.57 56.87
N ASP A 479 17.96 -37.47 55.61
CA ASP A 479 18.92 -36.46 55.13
C ASP A 479 18.56 -35.99 53.70
N ALA A 480 17.24 -35.92 53.44
CA ALA A 480 16.67 -35.87 52.09
C ALA A 480 15.66 -34.71 51.85
N SER A 481 15.60 -33.71 52.74
CA SER A 481 14.71 -32.56 52.56
C SER A 481 15.14 -31.26 53.25
N ASP A 482 16.39 -30.80 53.06
CA ASP A 482 16.68 -29.35 53.06
C ASP A 482 18.01 -28.94 52.39
N SER A 483 18.32 -29.55 51.23
CA SER A 483 19.42 -29.10 50.36
C SER A 483 18.97 -28.99 48.90
N ALA A 484 18.04 -28.08 48.63
CA ALA A 484 17.67 -27.64 47.28
C ALA A 484 18.78 -26.81 46.60
N SER A 485 20.03 -27.30 46.65
CA SER A 485 21.16 -26.82 45.89
C SER A 485 20.86 -26.99 44.41
N PHE A 486 20.53 -25.90 43.71
CA PHE A 486 20.35 -25.87 42.26
C PHE A 486 21.68 -26.06 41.51
N ASN A 487 22.27 -27.25 41.65
CA ASN A 487 23.35 -27.76 40.83
C ASN A 487 22.82 -28.19 39.45
N SER A 488 22.16 -27.25 38.74
CA SER A 488 22.16 -27.28 37.29
C SER A 488 23.61 -27.05 36.86
N GLN A 489 24.34 -28.13 36.57
CA GLN A 489 25.67 -28.03 35.95
C GLN A 489 25.51 -27.23 34.66
N SER A 490 26.00 -25.98 34.68
CA SER A 490 25.94 -25.12 33.51
C SER A 490 26.86 -25.69 32.45
N ASP A 491 26.29 -26.25 31.39
CA ASP A 491 27.01 -26.69 30.20
C ASP A 491 27.96 -25.53 29.76
N PRO A 492 29.30 -25.72 29.82
CA PRO A 492 30.23 -24.61 29.67
C PRO A 492 30.08 -24.00 28.29
N ASP A 493 29.97 -22.67 28.22
CA ASP A 493 29.73 -21.94 26.96
C ASP A 493 30.94 -22.07 26.02
N GLN A 494 30.92 -23.13 25.20
CA GLN A 494 32.01 -23.52 24.29
C GLN A 494 32.34 -22.43 23.24
N SER A 495 31.51 -21.40 23.13
CA SER A 495 31.71 -20.27 22.22
C SER A 495 32.86 -19.33 22.62
N LEU A 496 33.23 -19.27 23.90
CA LEU A 496 34.33 -18.43 24.40
C LEU A 496 35.11 -19.14 25.52
N ARG A 497 36.32 -19.59 25.20
CA ARG A 497 37.30 -20.14 26.15
C ARG A 497 38.36 -19.09 26.49
N LEU A 498 38.58 -18.84 27.78
CA LEU A 498 39.77 -18.16 28.29
C LEU A 498 40.93 -19.18 28.27
N ASP A 499 41.99 -18.89 27.52
CA ASP A 499 43.18 -19.74 27.41
C ASP A 499 44.24 -19.41 28.47
N TYR A 500 44.37 -18.14 28.85
CA TYR A 500 45.26 -17.67 29.94
C TYR A 500 44.87 -16.27 30.43
N TYR A 501 45.21 -15.93 31.67
CA TYR A 501 45.09 -14.59 32.28
C TYR A 501 46.31 -14.36 33.19
N ILE A 502 47.24 -13.51 32.78
CA ILE A 502 48.59 -13.41 33.38
C ILE A 502 49.10 -11.96 33.47
N SER A 503 49.91 -11.67 34.49
CA SER A 503 50.63 -10.40 34.64
C SER A 503 52.13 -10.58 34.35
N HIS A 504 52.70 -9.64 33.59
CA HIS A 504 54.11 -9.64 33.20
C HIS A 504 54.96 -8.85 34.21
N GLN A 505 55.13 -9.45 35.40
CA GLN A 505 55.81 -8.86 36.55
C GLN A 505 57.25 -8.39 36.27
N GLY A 506 57.94 -9.02 35.31
CA GLY A 506 59.29 -8.67 34.87
C GLY A 506 59.40 -7.37 34.07
N ILE A 507 58.29 -6.70 33.72
CA ILE A 507 58.32 -5.36 33.12
C ILE A 507 58.39 -4.32 34.24
N LEU A 508 59.42 -3.45 34.19
CA LEU A 508 59.81 -2.60 35.32
C LEU A 508 59.68 -1.08 35.03
N SER A 509 59.26 -0.71 33.81
CA SER A 509 59.25 0.67 33.30
C SER A 509 58.04 1.51 33.75
N SER A 510 57.08 0.93 34.46
CA SER A 510 55.91 1.61 35.06
C SER A 510 55.73 1.22 36.53
N ASP A 511 54.97 2.00 37.30
CA ASP A 511 54.53 1.64 38.66
C ASP A 511 53.34 0.66 38.67
N HIS A 512 52.76 0.39 37.48
CA HIS A 512 51.84 -0.71 37.19
C HIS A 512 52.51 -1.82 36.37
N LYS A 513 52.14 -3.08 36.63
CA LYS A 513 52.59 -4.26 35.87
C LYS A 513 51.59 -4.59 34.74
N PRO A 514 52.05 -4.82 33.48
CA PRO A 514 51.16 -5.13 32.38
C PRO A 514 50.43 -6.47 32.56
N LEU A 515 49.25 -6.58 31.95
CA LEU A 515 48.32 -7.69 32.11
C LEU A 515 47.81 -8.17 30.75
N ALA A 516 47.78 -9.48 30.52
CA ALA A 516 47.36 -10.09 29.27
C ALA A 516 46.39 -11.25 29.48
N ALA A 517 45.38 -11.33 28.61
CA ALA A 517 44.45 -12.46 28.51
C ALA A 517 44.41 -12.98 27.06
N GLY A 518 44.42 -14.30 26.92
CA GLY A 518 44.20 -14.99 25.64
C GLY A 518 42.84 -15.66 25.61
N PHE A 519 42.11 -15.50 24.51
CA PHE A 519 40.80 -16.11 24.30
C PHE A 519 40.76 -16.86 22.98
N THR A 520 40.16 -18.04 22.98
CA THR A 520 39.76 -18.78 21.77
C THR A 520 38.24 -18.77 21.71
N LEU A 521 37.68 -18.29 20.59
CA LEU A 521 36.23 -18.16 20.42
C LEU A 521 35.75 -18.68 19.06
N THR A 522 34.52 -19.15 19.01
CA THR A 522 33.84 -19.60 17.78
C THR A 522 32.83 -18.55 17.32
N TYR A 523 32.83 -18.20 16.05
CA TYR A 523 31.94 -17.20 15.46
C TYR A 523 31.38 -17.65 14.11
N GLU A 524 30.33 -16.97 13.63
CA GLU A 524 29.74 -17.23 12.30
C GLU A 524 30.33 -16.27 11.26
N SER A 525 30.78 -16.81 10.12
CA SER A 525 31.37 -16.05 9.03
C SER A 525 30.63 -16.32 7.72
N VAL A 526 30.19 -15.25 7.05
CA VAL A 526 29.48 -15.28 5.76
C VAL A 526 30.43 -15.64 4.62
N ASP A 527 30.03 -16.60 3.78
CA ASP A 527 30.61 -16.81 2.46
C ASP A 527 29.90 -15.90 1.42
N PRO A 528 30.58 -14.92 0.81
CA PRO A 528 29.96 -14.01 -0.16
C PRO A 528 29.47 -14.71 -1.43
N GLN A 529 30.11 -15.81 -1.85
CA GLN A 529 29.74 -16.56 -3.05
C GLN A 529 28.45 -17.36 -2.81
N LEU A 530 28.33 -17.99 -1.65
CA LEU A 530 27.10 -18.68 -1.25
C LEU A 530 25.95 -17.68 -0.99
N LYS A 531 26.21 -16.54 -0.34
CA LYS A 531 25.20 -15.46 -0.16
C LYS A 531 24.69 -14.95 -1.51
N ALA A 532 25.58 -14.73 -2.48
CA ALA A 532 25.21 -14.33 -3.84
C ALA A 532 24.41 -15.42 -4.59
N LYS A 533 24.76 -16.70 -4.44
CA LYS A 533 24.00 -17.82 -5.04
C LYS A 533 22.59 -17.93 -4.46
N VAL A 534 22.45 -17.89 -3.13
CA VAL A 534 21.15 -17.95 -2.45
C VAL A 534 20.28 -16.74 -2.83
N HIS A 535 20.86 -15.54 -2.94
CA HIS A 535 20.15 -14.36 -3.44
C HIS A 535 19.60 -14.56 -4.87
N GLN A 536 20.38 -15.14 -5.79
CA GLN A 536 19.91 -15.41 -7.16
C GLN A 536 18.78 -16.46 -7.18
N GLU A 537 18.84 -17.47 -6.31
CA GLU A 537 17.77 -18.47 -6.18
C GLU A 537 16.47 -17.86 -5.64
N VAL A 538 16.55 -17.00 -4.61
CA VAL A 538 15.39 -16.34 -4.01
C VAL A 538 14.73 -15.36 -4.98
N VAL A 539 15.50 -14.53 -5.71
CA VAL A 539 14.95 -13.65 -6.76
C VAL A 539 14.16 -14.46 -7.79
N ARG A 540 14.74 -15.55 -8.31
CA ARG A 540 14.10 -16.45 -9.29
C ARG A 540 12.80 -17.08 -8.75
N GLU A 541 12.65 -17.23 -7.43
CA GLU A 541 11.45 -17.80 -6.82
C GLU A 541 10.37 -16.76 -6.57
N LEU A 542 10.74 -15.52 -6.20
CA LEU A 542 9.83 -14.38 -6.14
C LEU A 542 9.31 -14.01 -7.55
N ASP A 543 10.19 -13.87 -8.54
CA ASP A 543 9.82 -13.61 -9.95
C ASP A 543 8.82 -14.66 -10.49
N LYS A 544 9.03 -15.93 -10.12
CA LYS A 544 8.16 -17.04 -10.51
C LYS A 544 6.80 -16.93 -9.82
N ALA A 545 6.78 -16.70 -8.51
CA ALA A 545 5.55 -16.60 -7.73
C ALA A 545 4.71 -15.39 -8.18
N GLU A 546 5.32 -14.23 -8.42
CA GLU A 546 4.63 -13.05 -8.96
C GLU A 546 3.99 -13.39 -10.31
N ASN A 547 4.75 -13.95 -11.26
CA ASN A 547 4.24 -14.28 -12.58
C ASN A 547 3.17 -15.39 -12.57
N GLU A 548 3.22 -16.35 -11.65
CA GLU A 548 2.17 -17.36 -11.46
C GLU A 548 0.92 -16.79 -10.76
N SER A 549 1.06 -15.72 -9.96
CA SER A 549 -0.04 -15.04 -9.27
C SER A 549 -0.81 -14.02 -10.12
N ARG A 550 -0.30 -13.66 -11.31
CA ARG A 550 -0.86 -12.59 -12.14
C ARG A 550 -2.11 -13.05 -12.93
N PRO A 551 -3.27 -12.39 -12.79
CA PRO A 551 -4.48 -12.73 -13.55
C PRO A 551 -4.30 -12.50 -15.05
N GLY A 552 -4.83 -13.44 -15.84
CA GLY A 552 -4.64 -13.48 -17.29
C GLY A 552 -5.90 -13.99 -18.00
N LEU A 553 -6.50 -13.10 -18.78
CA LEU A 553 -7.64 -13.40 -19.65
C LEU A 553 -7.18 -13.68 -21.08
N THR A 554 -8.03 -14.39 -21.82
CA THR A 554 -7.96 -14.54 -23.27
C THR A 554 -9.30 -14.09 -23.85
N VAL A 555 -9.24 -13.15 -24.79
CA VAL A 555 -10.42 -12.62 -25.51
C VAL A 555 -10.42 -13.20 -26.92
N VAL A 556 -11.57 -13.68 -27.36
CA VAL A 556 -11.82 -14.22 -28.72
C VAL A 556 -13.01 -13.48 -29.31
N VAL A 557 -12.88 -12.93 -30.51
CA VAL A 557 -13.99 -12.30 -31.23
C VAL A 557 -14.72 -13.35 -32.06
N ASP A 558 -16.04 -13.43 -31.93
CA ASP A 558 -16.80 -14.49 -32.59
C ASP A 558 -17.01 -14.17 -34.08
N SER A 559 -16.67 -15.13 -34.94
CA SER A 559 -16.72 -14.96 -36.40
C SER A 559 -18.14 -15.09 -36.97
N HIS A 560 -18.90 -14.00 -36.94
CA HIS A 560 -20.29 -13.92 -37.43
C HIS A 560 -20.38 -13.77 -38.96
N GLY A 561 -20.52 -14.90 -39.68
CA GLY A 561 -20.92 -14.89 -41.09
C GLY A 561 -20.43 -16.08 -41.90
N HIS A 562 -21.22 -16.51 -42.89
CA HIS A 562 -20.91 -17.68 -43.72
C HIS A 562 -20.19 -17.36 -45.05
N GLU A 563 -19.59 -16.17 -45.17
CA GLU A 563 -18.72 -15.80 -46.30
C GLU A 563 -17.23 -15.81 -45.88
N PRO A 564 -16.37 -16.64 -46.50
CA PRO A 564 -14.93 -16.52 -46.36
C PRO A 564 -14.46 -15.29 -47.16
N SER A 565 -14.44 -14.13 -46.50
CA SER A 565 -13.93 -12.87 -47.07
C SER A 565 -12.57 -13.12 -47.75
N LYS A 566 -12.45 -12.65 -49.00
CA LYS A 566 -11.22 -12.77 -49.78
C LYS A 566 -10.16 -11.73 -49.37
N ASP A 567 -10.56 -10.72 -48.60
CA ASP A 567 -9.67 -9.68 -48.09
C ASP A 567 -8.97 -10.14 -46.81
N LYS A 568 -7.73 -10.62 -46.98
CA LYS A 568 -6.77 -10.96 -45.90
C LYS A 568 -6.20 -9.71 -45.19
N THR A 569 -6.98 -8.64 -45.10
CA THR A 569 -6.56 -7.30 -44.68
C THR A 569 -7.33 -6.75 -43.48
N LYS A 570 -8.44 -7.40 -43.08
CA LYS A 570 -9.12 -7.14 -41.80
C LYS A 570 -8.45 -7.94 -40.67
N ASP A 571 -8.33 -7.33 -39.50
CA ASP A 571 -7.73 -7.94 -38.31
C ASP A 571 -8.71 -8.98 -37.70
N PRO A 572 -8.29 -10.24 -37.47
CA PRO A 572 -9.16 -11.26 -36.86
C PRO A 572 -9.55 -10.97 -35.41
N ASN A 573 -8.90 -10.01 -34.74
CA ASN A 573 -9.24 -9.56 -33.38
C ASN A 573 -10.15 -8.32 -33.36
N ALA A 574 -10.62 -7.85 -34.52
CA ALA A 574 -11.49 -6.69 -34.64
C ALA A 574 -12.97 -7.06 -34.68
N LEU A 575 -13.81 -6.26 -34.03
CA LEU A 575 -15.25 -6.41 -34.02
C LEU A 575 -15.87 -5.64 -35.19
N ASP A 576 -16.22 -6.35 -36.26
CA ASP A 576 -16.81 -5.77 -37.47
C ASP A 576 -18.34 -5.90 -37.48
N PHE A 577 -19.02 -4.77 -37.37
CA PHE A 577 -20.49 -4.71 -37.48
C PHE A 577 -20.98 -4.80 -38.93
N GLY A 578 -20.13 -4.51 -39.93
CA GLY A 578 -20.56 -4.33 -41.31
C GLY A 578 -21.44 -3.09 -41.48
N ASP A 579 -22.47 -3.20 -42.32
CA ASP A 579 -23.42 -2.11 -42.59
C ASP A 579 -24.23 -1.73 -41.34
N VAL A 580 -24.08 -0.48 -40.87
CA VAL A 580 -24.82 0.10 -39.75
C VAL A 580 -25.81 1.15 -40.28
N PRO A 581 -27.14 0.91 -40.19
CA PRO A 581 -28.16 1.88 -40.59
C PRO A 581 -28.62 2.79 -39.44
N PHE A 582 -29.38 3.83 -39.78
CA PHE A 582 -29.97 4.75 -38.80
C PHE A 582 -31.06 4.11 -37.94
N ASP A 583 -30.96 4.28 -36.61
CA ASP A 583 -31.88 3.79 -35.58
C ASP A 583 -32.26 2.30 -35.74
N ILE A 584 -31.28 1.47 -36.13
CA ILE A 584 -31.36 0.01 -36.17
C ILE A 584 -30.22 -0.55 -35.31
N SER A 585 -30.49 -1.58 -34.52
CA SER A 585 -29.50 -2.27 -33.68
C SER A 585 -28.85 -3.43 -34.44
N VAL A 586 -27.52 -3.46 -34.49
CA VAL A 586 -26.72 -4.59 -35.01
C VAL A 586 -25.88 -5.14 -33.86
N THR A 587 -25.99 -6.43 -33.57
CA THR A 587 -25.30 -7.06 -32.43
C THR A 587 -24.20 -8.03 -32.89
N ARG A 588 -23.12 -8.10 -32.10
CA ARG A 588 -21.98 -9.01 -32.23
C ARG A 588 -21.61 -9.53 -30.84
N SER A 589 -20.96 -10.69 -30.78
CA SER A 589 -20.48 -11.29 -29.53
C SER A 589 -18.96 -11.46 -29.52
N LEU A 590 -18.40 -11.46 -28.31
CA LEU A 590 -17.02 -11.84 -28.05
C LEU A 590 -16.95 -12.68 -26.77
N THR A 591 -16.10 -13.69 -26.76
CA THR A 591 -15.92 -14.63 -25.65
C THR A 591 -14.68 -14.25 -24.84
N VAL A 592 -14.80 -14.16 -23.52
CA VAL A 592 -13.69 -13.90 -22.59
C VAL A 592 -13.53 -15.09 -21.65
N ALA A 593 -12.33 -15.66 -21.59
CA ALA A 593 -12.01 -16.82 -20.75
C ALA A 593 -10.82 -16.55 -19.83
N ASN A 594 -10.89 -17.04 -18.59
CA ASN A 594 -9.76 -16.96 -17.66
C ASN A 594 -8.80 -18.14 -17.89
N THR A 595 -7.61 -17.84 -18.40
CA THR A 595 -6.55 -18.81 -18.71
C THR A 595 -5.42 -18.82 -17.67
N SER A 596 -5.57 -18.09 -16.57
CA SER A 596 -4.62 -18.04 -15.46
C SER A 596 -5.02 -18.94 -14.29
N GLY A 597 -4.06 -19.23 -13.38
CA GLY A 597 -4.29 -20.05 -12.19
C GLY A 597 -5.02 -19.34 -11.04
N VAL A 598 -5.36 -18.06 -11.21
CA VAL A 598 -6.00 -17.20 -10.21
C VAL A 598 -7.34 -16.64 -10.72
N PRO A 599 -8.29 -16.25 -9.85
CA PRO A 599 -9.46 -15.49 -10.27
C PRO A 599 -9.06 -14.17 -10.95
N ALA A 600 -9.76 -13.80 -12.02
CA ALA A 600 -9.48 -12.60 -12.80
C ALA A 600 -10.73 -11.73 -12.89
N THR A 601 -10.63 -10.49 -12.41
CA THR A 601 -11.68 -9.47 -12.50
C THR A 601 -11.38 -8.50 -13.65
N PHE A 602 -12.41 -8.15 -14.42
CA PHE A 602 -12.30 -7.20 -15.52
C PHE A 602 -13.49 -6.25 -15.62
N SER A 603 -13.27 -5.11 -16.27
CA SER A 603 -14.29 -4.11 -16.58
C SER A 603 -14.01 -3.42 -17.91
N PHE A 604 -15.03 -2.83 -18.53
CA PHE A 604 -14.84 -1.94 -19.67
C PHE A 604 -14.64 -0.50 -19.21
N GLU A 605 -13.50 0.09 -19.59
CA GLU A 605 -13.27 1.51 -19.45
C GLU A 605 -13.98 2.26 -20.58
N LYS A 606 -14.82 3.24 -20.21
CA LYS A 606 -15.37 4.20 -21.17
C LYS A 606 -14.30 5.27 -21.43
N PRO A 607 -13.97 5.60 -22.68
CA PRO A 607 -12.86 6.53 -22.98
C PRO A 607 -12.97 7.84 -22.19
N GLU A 608 -11.87 8.25 -21.53
CA GLU A 608 -11.83 9.50 -20.77
C GLU A 608 -12.15 10.69 -21.68
N GLN A 609 -13.13 11.48 -21.26
CA GLN A 609 -13.62 12.61 -22.05
C GLN A 609 -12.66 13.80 -21.91
N ALA A 610 -11.76 13.95 -22.88
CA ALA A 610 -10.81 15.06 -22.93
C ALA A 610 -11.53 16.42 -22.78
N GLU A 611 -11.10 17.21 -21.79
CA GLU A 611 -11.75 18.46 -21.38
C GLU A 611 -11.86 19.46 -22.54
N GLY A 612 -13.05 19.58 -23.13
CA GLY A 612 -13.36 20.56 -24.18
C GLY A 612 -14.13 20.01 -25.38
N CYS A 613 -14.20 18.70 -25.57
CA CYS A 613 -15.03 18.10 -26.62
C CYS A 613 -16.52 18.13 -26.23
N HIS A 614 -17.39 18.59 -27.14
CA HIS A 614 -18.84 18.55 -26.94
C HIS A 614 -19.36 17.10 -26.91
N TYR A 615 -20.47 16.88 -26.19
CA TYR A 615 -21.15 15.58 -26.07
C TYR A 615 -21.27 14.85 -27.41
N HIS A 616 -20.54 13.74 -27.54
CA HIS A 616 -20.78 12.72 -28.56
C HIS A 616 -21.37 11.48 -27.84
N PRO A 617 -22.64 11.12 -28.08
CA PRO A 617 -23.22 9.92 -27.49
C PRO A 617 -22.60 8.67 -28.11
N SER A 618 -22.34 7.64 -27.30
CA SER A 618 -21.81 6.37 -27.77
C SER A 618 -22.83 5.67 -28.68
N TRP A 619 -22.38 5.23 -29.85
CA TRP A 619 -23.14 4.40 -30.78
C TRP A 619 -23.06 2.91 -30.41
N LEU A 620 -22.23 2.56 -29.43
CA LEU A 620 -22.08 1.22 -28.87
C LEU A 620 -22.76 1.14 -27.50
N GLU A 621 -23.53 0.08 -27.30
CA GLU A 621 -24.04 -0.42 -26.03
C GLU A 621 -23.46 -1.84 -25.82
N TYR A 622 -23.14 -2.25 -24.59
CA TYR A 622 -22.59 -3.59 -24.31
C TYR A 622 -23.22 -4.23 -23.07
N GLN A 623 -23.36 -5.55 -23.10
CA GLN A 623 -23.94 -6.37 -22.05
C GLN A 623 -23.06 -7.61 -21.82
N ILE A 624 -22.66 -7.83 -20.55
CA ILE A 624 -21.93 -9.02 -20.13
C ILE A 624 -22.98 -10.05 -19.69
N GLU A 625 -22.97 -11.25 -20.27
CA GLU A 625 -23.79 -12.34 -19.73
C GLU A 625 -23.21 -12.80 -18.37
N PRO A 626 -24.01 -13.01 -17.32
CA PRO A 626 -23.48 -13.57 -16.08
C PRO A 626 -22.98 -15.01 -16.32
N PRO A 627 -21.77 -15.39 -15.86
CA PRO A 627 -21.23 -16.73 -16.08
C PRO A 627 -22.17 -17.79 -15.50
N HIS A 628 -22.39 -18.87 -16.26
CA HIS A 628 -23.47 -19.82 -16.03
C HIS A 628 -23.21 -20.69 -14.79
N ARG A 629 -23.68 -20.25 -13.62
CA ARG A 629 -23.56 -20.96 -12.34
C ARG A 629 -24.79 -21.85 -12.08
N ASP A 630 -24.55 -23.07 -11.61
CA ASP A 630 -25.60 -24.08 -11.38
C ASP A 630 -26.51 -23.82 -10.16
N ASN A 631 -26.27 -22.75 -9.38
CA ASN A 631 -27.09 -22.39 -8.21
C ASN A 631 -28.23 -21.43 -8.59
N PRO A 632 -29.51 -21.81 -8.40
CA PRO A 632 -30.66 -20.99 -8.80
C PRO A 632 -30.99 -19.82 -7.86
N GLU A 633 -30.27 -19.66 -6.73
CA GLU A 633 -30.60 -18.65 -5.70
C GLU A 633 -29.92 -17.28 -5.93
N ASP A 634 -28.85 -17.19 -6.73
CA ASP A 634 -28.11 -15.95 -7.01
C ASP A 634 -28.74 -15.06 -8.11
N GLN A 635 -29.85 -15.48 -8.73
CA GLN A 635 -30.43 -14.80 -9.92
C GLN A 635 -31.17 -13.46 -9.63
N VAL A 636 -30.87 -12.79 -8.51
CA VAL A 636 -31.63 -11.62 -8.00
C VAL A 636 -30.80 -10.33 -8.01
N SER A 637 -30.15 -10.03 -9.15
CA SER A 637 -29.43 -8.77 -9.36
C SER A 637 -29.33 -8.39 -10.85
N THR A 638 -30.48 -8.18 -11.51
CA THR A 638 -30.55 -7.66 -12.90
C THR A 638 -30.17 -6.17 -12.97
N LEU A 639 -28.89 -5.89 -12.77
CA LEU A 639 -28.21 -4.62 -13.06
C LEU A 639 -26.99 -4.93 -13.93
N PRO A 640 -26.61 -4.04 -14.88
CA PRO A 640 -25.40 -4.24 -15.67
C PRO A 640 -24.17 -4.12 -14.77
N LEU A 641 -23.63 -5.28 -14.37
CA LEU A 641 -22.38 -5.39 -13.61
C LEU A 641 -21.23 -4.80 -14.45
N GLN A 642 -20.73 -3.65 -14.02
CA GLN A 642 -19.64 -2.95 -14.67
C GLN A 642 -18.29 -3.66 -14.50
N GLU A 643 -18.20 -4.56 -13.50
CA GLU A 643 -17.07 -5.45 -13.21
C GLU A 643 -17.56 -6.92 -13.19
N CYS A 644 -16.81 -7.82 -13.82
CA CYS A 644 -17.08 -9.26 -13.86
C CYS A 644 -15.84 -10.03 -13.38
N THR A 645 -16.04 -11.10 -12.60
CA THR A 645 -14.96 -11.94 -12.06
C THR A 645 -15.12 -13.39 -12.50
N LEU A 646 -14.11 -13.90 -13.20
CA LEU A 646 -14.03 -15.29 -13.68
C LEU A 646 -13.04 -16.10 -12.83
N LEU A 647 -13.45 -17.28 -12.38
CA LEU A 647 -12.56 -18.28 -11.79
C LEU A 647 -11.69 -18.95 -12.87
N PRO A 648 -10.55 -19.58 -12.51
CA PRO A 648 -9.70 -20.30 -13.46
C PRO A 648 -10.49 -21.31 -14.32
N GLY A 649 -10.46 -21.14 -15.65
CA GLY A 649 -11.19 -21.97 -16.60
C GLY A 649 -12.67 -21.59 -16.83
N GLU A 650 -13.22 -20.61 -16.11
CA GLU A 650 -14.52 -20.02 -16.48
C GLU A 650 -14.40 -19.15 -17.74
N LEU A 651 -15.52 -19.04 -18.47
CA LEU A 651 -15.69 -18.17 -19.62
C LEU A 651 -17.04 -17.45 -19.58
N THR A 652 -17.11 -16.32 -20.26
CA THR A 652 -18.31 -15.48 -20.39
C THR A 652 -18.43 -14.93 -21.81
N THR A 653 -19.65 -14.84 -22.31
CA THR A 653 -19.96 -14.10 -23.53
C THR A 653 -20.20 -12.63 -23.17
N ILE A 654 -19.83 -11.74 -24.08
CA ILE A 654 -20.13 -10.31 -24.01
C ILE A 654 -20.77 -9.92 -25.33
N GLU A 655 -22.00 -9.44 -25.27
CA GLU A 655 -22.70 -8.88 -26.42
C GLU A 655 -22.39 -7.39 -26.54
N VAL A 656 -22.13 -6.94 -27.77
CA VAL A 656 -21.90 -5.54 -28.11
C VAL A 656 -22.86 -5.19 -29.25
N THR A 657 -23.63 -4.13 -29.06
CA THR A 657 -24.68 -3.68 -29.98
C THR A 657 -24.38 -2.27 -30.49
N ALA A 658 -24.21 -2.15 -31.81
CA ALA A 658 -24.12 -0.88 -32.51
C ALA A 658 -25.52 -0.35 -32.85
N CYS A 659 -25.83 0.90 -32.48
CA CYS A 659 -27.10 1.55 -32.84
C CYS A 659 -26.98 3.09 -32.85
N VAL A 660 -27.16 3.71 -34.02
CA VAL A 660 -27.10 5.18 -34.16
C VAL A 660 -28.50 5.78 -33.96
N LYS A 661 -28.83 6.06 -32.68
CA LYS A 661 -30.10 6.65 -32.23
C LYS A 661 -30.11 8.19 -32.26
N ASP A 662 -28.95 8.82 -32.01
CA ASP A 662 -28.83 10.29 -31.99
C ASP A 662 -28.80 10.89 -33.40
N ILE A 663 -29.60 11.95 -33.58
CA ILE A 663 -29.71 12.67 -34.84
C ILE A 663 -28.51 13.59 -35.12
N GLN A 664 -27.78 14.07 -34.10
CA GLN A 664 -26.59 14.89 -34.34
C GLN A 664 -25.43 14.02 -34.83
N LEU A 665 -25.23 12.85 -34.21
CA LEU A 665 -24.30 11.83 -34.71
C LEU A 665 -24.69 11.37 -36.12
N ALA A 666 -25.97 11.03 -36.37
CA ALA A 666 -26.44 10.66 -37.70
C ALA A 666 -26.18 11.75 -38.75
N ARG A 667 -26.33 13.05 -38.40
CA ARG A 667 -25.97 14.19 -39.27
C ARG A 667 -24.46 14.27 -39.55
N LEU A 668 -23.61 14.06 -38.54
CA LEU A 668 -22.15 14.11 -38.71
C LEU A 668 -21.63 12.94 -39.58
N LEU A 669 -22.21 11.75 -39.42
CA LEU A 669 -21.96 10.59 -40.27
C LEU A 669 -22.48 10.82 -41.71
N ASN A 670 -23.70 11.36 -41.84
CA ASN A 670 -24.29 11.76 -43.13
C ASN A 670 -23.53 12.87 -43.87
N ASP A 671 -22.72 13.67 -43.18
CA ASP A 671 -21.83 14.69 -43.76
C ASP A 671 -20.41 14.15 -44.05
N GLY A 672 -20.12 12.89 -43.70
CA GLY A 672 -18.78 12.30 -43.81
C GLY A 672 -17.74 12.89 -42.85
N LYS A 673 -18.19 13.55 -41.77
CA LYS A 673 -17.32 14.22 -40.77
C LYS A 673 -16.86 13.28 -39.66
N LEU A 674 -17.61 12.22 -39.40
CA LEU A 674 -17.29 11.13 -38.49
C LEU A 674 -17.36 9.79 -39.23
N LYS A 675 -16.83 8.76 -38.60
CA LYS A 675 -16.99 7.35 -38.96
C LYS A 675 -17.34 6.54 -37.71
N LEU A 676 -17.74 5.28 -37.90
CA LEU A 676 -17.94 4.31 -36.84
C LEU A 676 -16.63 3.50 -36.65
N GLU A 677 -15.63 4.13 -36.03
CA GLU A 677 -14.33 3.53 -35.71
C GLU A 677 -14.02 3.85 -34.22
N GLU A 678 -13.92 2.83 -33.36
CA GLU A 678 -13.72 2.99 -31.90
C GLU A 678 -12.84 1.86 -31.34
N VAL A 679 -12.37 1.96 -30.09
CA VAL A 679 -11.60 0.90 -29.42
C VAL A 679 -12.17 0.69 -28.02
N LEU A 680 -12.67 -0.52 -27.74
CA LEU A 680 -13.11 -0.92 -26.40
C LEU A 680 -11.88 -1.36 -25.59
N VAL A 681 -11.73 -0.81 -24.39
CA VAL A 681 -10.65 -1.17 -23.46
C VAL A 681 -11.23 -2.04 -22.35
N LEU A 682 -10.89 -3.33 -22.38
CA LEU A 682 -11.19 -4.28 -21.31
C LEU A 682 -10.01 -4.29 -20.34
N ARG A 683 -10.17 -3.62 -19.20
CA ARG A 683 -9.16 -3.55 -18.14
C ARG A 683 -9.24 -4.77 -17.26
N VAL A 684 -8.09 -5.33 -16.87
CA VAL A 684 -8.01 -6.48 -15.96
C VAL A 684 -7.32 -6.05 -14.67
N THR A 685 -8.00 -6.22 -13.53
CA THR A 685 -7.48 -5.84 -12.21
C THR A 685 -6.17 -6.58 -11.93
N ASN A 686 -5.06 -5.85 -11.78
CA ASN A 686 -3.70 -6.39 -11.64
C ASN A 686 -3.23 -7.30 -12.80
N GLY A 687 -3.88 -7.23 -13.97
CA GLY A 687 -3.60 -8.07 -15.13
C GLY A 687 -2.95 -7.31 -16.30
N ARG A 688 -3.36 -7.64 -17.53
CA ARG A 688 -3.03 -6.89 -18.75
C ARG A 688 -4.31 -6.40 -19.39
N ASP A 689 -4.34 -5.13 -19.80
CA ASP A 689 -5.49 -4.55 -20.50
C ASP A 689 -5.56 -5.07 -21.95
N HIS A 690 -6.78 -5.35 -22.41
CA HIS A 690 -7.08 -5.84 -23.77
C HIS A 690 -7.76 -4.73 -24.57
N PHE A 691 -7.18 -4.41 -25.74
CA PHE A 691 -7.69 -3.39 -26.66
C PHE A 691 -8.40 -4.08 -27.83
N ILE A 692 -9.72 -3.87 -27.94
CA ILE A 692 -10.58 -4.51 -28.95
C ILE A 692 -11.01 -3.42 -29.94
N PRO A 693 -10.44 -3.36 -31.16
CA PRO A 693 -10.84 -2.38 -32.16
C PRO A 693 -12.22 -2.74 -32.75
N VAL A 694 -13.05 -1.73 -32.96
CA VAL A 694 -14.45 -1.86 -33.37
C VAL A 694 -14.74 -0.99 -34.59
N TYR A 695 -15.41 -1.57 -35.60
CA TYR A 695 -15.64 -0.92 -36.89
C TYR A 695 -17.07 -1.15 -37.40
N GLY A 696 -17.59 -0.17 -38.14
CA GLY A 696 -18.84 -0.29 -38.91
C GLY A 696 -18.86 0.65 -40.12
N GLU A 697 -19.61 0.27 -41.16
CA GLU A 697 -19.82 1.09 -42.36
C GLU A 697 -21.17 1.81 -42.26
N TRP A 698 -21.15 3.15 -42.18
CA TRP A 698 -22.39 3.93 -42.05
C TRP A 698 -23.17 3.98 -43.37
N LEU A 699 -24.40 3.47 -43.36
CA LEU A 699 -25.31 3.60 -44.50
C LEU A 699 -25.95 5.00 -44.55
N PRO A 700 -25.71 5.82 -45.59
CA PRO A 700 -26.28 7.17 -45.66
C PRO A 700 -27.80 7.16 -45.68
N THR A 701 -28.42 8.08 -44.93
CA THR A 701 -29.87 8.14 -44.70
C THR A 701 -30.49 9.50 -45.07
N CYS A 702 -31.78 9.54 -45.38
CA CYS A 702 -32.54 10.76 -45.62
C CYS A 702 -32.89 11.50 -44.32
N PHE A 703 -32.89 10.81 -43.18
CA PHE A 703 -33.12 11.41 -41.87
C PHE A 703 -31.96 12.38 -41.51
N GLY A 704 -32.27 13.47 -40.81
CA GLY A 704 -31.25 14.46 -40.39
C GLY A 704 -31.00 15.62 -41.35
N ARG A 705 -31.40 15.48 -42.63
CA ARG A 705 -31.17 16.45 -43.72
C ARG A 705 -32.06 17.71 -43.61
N SER A 706 -31.75 18.74 -44.38
CA SER A 706 -32.65 19.89 -44.64
C SER A 706 -33.69 19.55 -45.73
N LEU A 707 -34.76 20.36 -45.86
CA LEU A 707 -35.74 20.17 -46.93
C LEU A 707 -35.13 20.43 -48.32
N GLU A 708 -34.20 21.38 -48.44
CA GLU A 708 -33.48 21.69 -49.67
C GLU A 708 -32.45 20.62 -50.05
N GLU A 709 -31.81 19.99 -49.06
CA GLU A 709 -30.95 18.81 -49.27
C GLU A 709 -31.76 17.61 -49.81
N LEU A 710 -33.03 17.49 -49.39
CA LEU A 710 -33.94 16.44 -49.83
C LEU A 710 -34.54 16.70 -51.23
N THR A 711 -34.87 17.94 -51.60
CA THR A 711 -35.44 18.25 -52.92
C THR A 711 -34.49 18.04 -54.11
N VAL A 712 -33.19 17.88 -53.85
CA VAL A 712 -32.15 17.53 -54.84
C VAL A 712 -31.61 16.10 -54.69
N MET A 713 -32.16 15.29 -53.78
CA MET A 713 -31.69 13.92 -53.52
C MET A 713 -31.87 13.00 -54.74
N PRO A 714 -30.95 12.07 -55.04
CA PRO A 714 -31.07 11.15 -56.19
C PRO A 714 -32.37 10.34 -56.21
N GLU A 715 -32.85 9.98 -57.40
CA GLU A 715 -34.08 9.20 -57.59
C GLU A 715 -34.03 7.81 -56.94
N ALA A 716 -32.84 7.23 -56.80
CA ALA A 716 -32.60 5.95 -56.12
C ALA A 716 -32.43 6.07 -54.59
N GLY A 717 -32.68 7.24 -54.00
CA GLY A 717 -32.65 7.47 -52.56
C GLY A 717 -31.25 7.70 -51.96
N ALA A 718 -31.24 7.97 -50.65
CA ALA A 718 -30.05 8.31 -49.88
C ALA A 718 -28.92 7.28 -49.94
N ARG A 719 -29.21 5.96 -50.04
CA ARG A 719 -28.19 4.89 -50.15
C ARG A 719 -27.29 5.03 -51.39
N THR A 720 -27.67 5.83 -52.39
CA THR A 720 -26.85 6.06 -53.60
C THR A 720 -25.94 7.29 -53.52
N LEU A 721 -25.91 7.98 -52.37
CA LEU A 721 -24.98 9.09 -52.13
C LEU A 721 -23.57 8.54 -51.80
N PRO A 722 -22.52 8.86 -52.58
CA PRO A 722 -21.16 8.43 -52.24
C PRO A 722 -20.66 9.13 -50.98
N VAL A 723 -20.28 8.33 -49.98
CA VAL A 723 -19.87 8.75 -48.62
C VAL A 723 -18.81 9.87 -48.61
N THR A 724 -17.98 9.97 -49.66
CA THR A 724 -16.80 10.86 -49.72
C THR A 724 -16.90 12.06 -50.69
N GLU A 725 -18.01 12.30 -51.40
CA GLU A 725 -18.11 13.39 -52.39
C GLU A 725 -19.03 14.58 -52.01
N ILE A 726 -19.54 14.60 -50.77
CA ILE A 726 -20.54 15.59 -50.30
C ILE A 726 -20.02 17.04 -50.33
N MET A 727 -18.71 17.27 -50.26
CA MET A 727 -18.11 18.61 -50.35
C MET A 727 -17.98 19.20 -51.76
N ARG A 728 -18.17 18.43 -52.85
CA ARG A 728 -17.73 18.87 -54.19
C ARG A 728 -18.83 19.21 -55.20
N ARG A 729 -20.08 18.75 -55.02
CA ARG A 729 -21.16 18.94 -56.01
C ARG A 729 -21.89 20.29 -55.94
N GLN A 730 -21.47 21.21 -55.06
CA GLN A 730 -22.09 22.53 -54.88
C GLN A 730 -21.87 23.54 -56.03
N LYS A 731 -21.58 23.09 -57.27
CA LYS A 731 -21.32 24.03 -58.39
C LYS A 731 -21.70 23.60 -59.80
N ASP A 732 -21.33 22.39 -60.24
CA ASP A 732 -21.28 22.11 -61.69
C ASP A 732 -22.35 21.13 -62.23
N GLU A 733 -22.97 20.28 -61.39
CA GLU A 733 -24.11 19.42 -61.78
C GLU A 733 -25.21 19.42 -60.69
N VAL A 734 -26.12 20.39 -60.73
CA VAL A 734 -27.29 20.46 -59.85
C VAL A 734 -28.54 20.02 -60.63
N GLY A 735 -29.13 18.90 -60.21
CA GLY A 735 -30.44 18.46 -60.71
C GLY A 735 -31.54 19.47 -60.35
N ILE A 736 -32.57 19.60 -61.19
CA ILE A 736 -33.65 20.57 -60.98
C ILE A 736 -34.34 20.25 -59.63
N PRO A 737 -34.33 21.19 -58.65
CA PRO A 737 -34.89 20.91 -57.33
C PRO A 737 -36.40 20.73 -57.41
N LEU A 738 -36.89 19.68 -56.76
CA LEU A 738 -38.32 19.39 -56.68
C LEU A 738 -39.03 20.42 -55.78
N SER A 739 -40.34 20.62 -56.01
CA SER A 739 -41.13 21.55 -55.20
C SER A 739 -41.32 21.13 -53.74
N ALA A 740 -41.10 19.85 -53.42
CA ALA A 740 -41.07 19.27 -52.07
C ALA A 740 -40.31 17.93 -52.10
N PRO A 741 -39.81 17.42 -50.95
CA PRO A 741 -39.19 16.10 -50.86
C PRO A 741 -40.14 14.97 -51.29
N ARG A 742 -39.63 14.01 -52.07
CA ARG A 742 -40.42 12.83 -52.48
C ARG A 742 -40.72 11.94 -51.29
N GLU A 743 -39.79 11.89 -50.36
CA GLU A 743 -39.76 11.06 -49.15
C GLU A 743 -40.93 11.48 -48.24
N LEU A 744 -41.10 12.80 -48.06
CA LEU A 744 -42.25 13.38 -47.35
C LEU A 744 -43.56 13.20 -48.12
N PHE A 745 -43.58 13.50 -49.44
CA PHE A 745 -44.76 13.32 -50.27
C PHE A 745 -45.30 11.88 -50.18
N ARG A 746 -44.43 10.89 -50.43
CA ARG A 746 -44.74 9.46 -50.33
C ARG A 746 -45.30 9.06 -48.96
N LEU A 747 -44.74 9.58 -47.86
CA LEU A 747 -45.28 9.33 -46.52
C LEU A 747 -46.70 9.90 -46.40
N THR A 748 -46.89 11.19 -46.70
CA THR A 748 -48.20 11.86 -46.56
C THR A 748 -49.29 11.27 -47.46
N GLU A 749 -48.94 10.84 -48.68
CA GLU A 749 -49.84 10.15 -49.62
C GLU A 749 -50.21 8.75 -49.10
N SER A 750 -49.21 7.94 -48.71
CA SER A 750 -49.43 6.57 -48.23
C SER A 750 -50.23 6.54 -46.93
N ILE A 751 -49.95 7.45 -46.00
CA ILE A 751 -50.69 7.60 -44.73
C ILE A 751 -52.14 8.04 -45.00
N SER A 752 -52.37 8.93 -45.98
CA SER A 752 -53.73 9.32 -46.38
C SER A 752 -54.53 8.14 -46.94
N GLU A 753 -53.95 7.38 -47.87
CA GLU A 753 -54.60 6.21 -48.49
C GLU A 753 -54.85 5.09 -47.46
N LEU A 754 -53.88 4.83 -46.59
CA LEU A 754 -54.00 3.81 -45.54
C LEU A 754 -54.96 4.22 -44.41
N SER A 755 -55.22 5.50 -44.18
CA SER A 755 -56.22 5.96 -43.22
C SER A 755 -57.63 5.58 -43.66
N GLU A 756 -58.00 5.90 -44.91
CA GLU A 756 -59.28 5.47 -45.51
C GLU A 756 -59.39 3.94 -45.54
N ARG A 757 -58.31 3.24 -45.96
CA ARG A 757 -58.29 1.78 -46.01
C ARG A 757 -58.45 1.14 -44.64
N ALA A 758 -57.74 1.61 -43.61
CA ALA A 758 -57.81 1.05 -42.26
C ALA A 758 -59.18 1.29 -41.60
N ILE A 759 -59.79 2.46 -41.81
CA ILE A 759 -61.13 2.77 -41.29
C ILE A 759 -62.20 1.90 -41.99
N ALA A 760 -62.09 1.70 -43.31
CA ALA A 760 -62.97 0.80 -44.06
C ALA A 760 -62.76 -0.67 -43.68
N GLU A 761 -61.51 -1.13 -43.56
CA GLU A 761 -61.12 -2.49 -43.16
C GLU A 761 -61.63 -2.82 -41.76
N TRP A 762 -61.44 -1.94 -40.78
CA TRP A 762 -62.00 -2.09 -39.43
C TRP A 762 -63.53 -2.22 -39.46
N SER A 763 -64.19 -1.35 -40.24
CA SER A 763 -65.66 -1.34 -40.38
C SER A 763 -66.22 -2.61 -41.03
N MET A 764 -65.42 -3.32 -41.82
CA MET A 764 -65.79 -4.60 -42.43
C MET A 764 -65.43 -5.82 -41.57
N ILE A 765 -64.30 -5.79 -40.84
CA ILE A 765 -63.76 -6.97 -40.12
C ILE A 765 -64.24 -7.05 -38.66
N ARG A 766 -64.43 -5.91 -37.98
CA ARG A 766 -64.69 -5.86 -36.52
C ARG A 766 -66.11 -5.42 -36.13
N GLY A 767 -67.05 -5.40 -37.09
CA GLY A 767 -68.45 -5.00 -36.87
C GLY A 767 -69.26 -5.84 -35.86
N GLU A 768 -68.73 -6.97 -35.40
CA GLU A 768 -69.37 -7.88 -34.42
C GLU A 768 -68.58 -8.01 -33.09
N SER A 769 -67.47 -7.27 -32.90
CA SER A 769 -66.66 -7.32 -31.67
C SER A 769 -66.93 -6.13 -30.73
N GLU A 770 -66.87 -6.34 -29.41
CA GLU A 770 -67.06 -5.28 -28.40
C GLU A 770 -65.92 -4.22 -28.37
N ASP A 771 -64.82 -4.45 -29.09
CA ASP A 771 -63.67 -3.54 -29.17
C ASP A 771 -64.04 -2.22 -29.89
N SER A 772 -63.98 -1.11 -29.15
CA SER A 772 -64.06 0.23 -29.75
C SER A 772 -62.87 0.52 -30.68
N PRO A 773 -63.08 1.20 -31.82
CA PRO A 773 -62.00 1.55 -32.75
C PRO A 773 -60.98 2.49 -32.11
N PRO A 774 -59.68 2.39 -32.45
CA PRO A 774 -58.60 3.17 -31.83
C PRO A 774 -58.89 4.67 -31.72
N TRP A 775 -59.39 5.27 -32.80
CA TRP A 775 -59.69 6.71 -32.88
C TRP A 775 -60.92 7.18 -32.07
N VAL A 776 -61.63 6.27 -31.40
CA VAL A 776 -62.78 6.58 -30.52
C VAL A 776 -62.45 6.34 -29.04
N ARG A 777 -61.32 5.69 -28.72
CA ARG A 777 -60.91 5.40 -27.34
C ARG A 777 -60.53 6.69 -26.61
N GLU A 778 -61.16 7.00 -25.48
CA GLU A 778 -60.74 8.12 -24.65
C GLU A 778 -59.59 7.70 -23.70
N PRO A 779 -58.59 8.56 -23.46
CA PRO A 779 -58.45 9.94 -23.95
C PRO A 779 -57.65 10.09 -25.26
N HIS A 780 -56.86 9.09 -25.68
CA HIS A 780 -55.82 9.23 -26.73
C HIS A 780 -56.30 9.02 -28.17
N GLY A 781 -57.56 8.62 -28.39
CA GLY A 781 -58.12 8.37 -29.73
C GLY A 781 -58.23 9.63 -30.60
N PHE A 782 -58.17 10.84 -30.01
CA PHE A 782 -58.17 12.09 -30.77
C PHE A 782 -56.85 12.35 -31.52
N GLY A 783 -55.73 11.79 -31.07
CA GLY A 783 -54.42 11.92 -31.72
C GLY A 783 -54.06 10.77 -32.67
N TRP A 784 -54.88 9.73 -32.78
CA TRP A 784 -54.68 8.61 -33.71
C TRP A 784 -54.63 9.10 -35.18
N PRO A 785 -53.74 8.57 -36.04
CA PRO A 785 -52.78 7.47 -35.82
C PRO A 785 -51.40 7.89 -35.25
N PHE A 786 -51.25 9.12 -34.76
CA PHE A 786 -49.95 9.72 -34.41
C PHE A 786 -49.61 9.68 -32.91
N GLU A 787 -50.56 9.34 -32.04
CA GLU A 787 -50.37 9.25 -30.59
C GLU A 787 -50.04 7.80 -30.17
N PRO A 788 -48.85 7.51 -29.60
CA PRO A 788 -48.42 6.14 -29.28
C PRO A 788 -49.39 5.33 -28.42
N GLU A 789 -50.03 6.00 -27.47
CA GLU A 789 -51.03 5.46 -26.55
C GLU A 789 -52.35 5.05 -27.24
N SER A 790 -52.51 5.37 -28.54
CA SER A 790 -53.64 4.96 -29.38
C SER A 790 -53.36 3.74 -30.27
N TRP A 791 -52.12 3.27 -30.35
CA TRP A 791 -51.71 2.20 -31.27
C TRP A 791 -52.21 0.81 -30.86
N THR A 792 -52.25 -0.09 -31.84
CA THR A 792 -52.71 -1.47 -31.71
C THR A 792 -51.59 -2.50 -31.84
N LEU A 793 -50.52 -2.19 -32.59
CA LEU A 793 -49.30 -3.01 -32.56
C LEU A 793 -48.40 -2.60 -31.39
N THR A 794 -48.51 -3.34 -30.28
CA THR A 794 -47.78 -3.12 -29.02
C THR A 794 -46.54 -3.98 -28.84
N ASP A 795 -46.33 -5.01 -29.66
CA ASP A 795 -45.10 -5.80 -29.64
C ASP A 795 -43.90 -4.95 -30.10
N LYS A 796 -42.76 -5.06 -29.40
CA LYS A 796 -41.58 -4.23 -29.68
C LYS A 796 -40.68 -4.78 -30.77
N GLU A 797 -40.59 -6.10 -30.92
CA GLU A 797 -39.68 -6.74 -31.87
C GLU A 797 -40.30 -6.71 -33.28
N GLU A 798 -41.58 -7.06 -33.39
CA GLU A 798 -42.36 -6.93 -34.64
C GLU A 798 -42.38 -5.45 -35.10
N ARG A 799 -42.66 -4.52 -34.17
CA ARG A 799 -42.66 -3.08 -34.47
C ARG A 799 -41.29 -2.58 -34.94
N SER A 800 -40.20 -2.98 -34.28
CA SER A 800 -38.83 -2.57 -34.65
C SER A 800 -38.43 -3.09 -36.03
N SER A 801 -38.77 -4.35 -36.35
CA SER A 801 -38.55 -4.95 -37.68
C SER A 801 -39.31 -4.20 -38.78
N LEU A 802 -40.56 -3.80 -38.52
CA LEU A 802 -41.37 -3.02 -39.46
C LEU A 802 -40.86 -1.57 -39.61
N LEU A 803 -40.44 -0.91 -38.53
CA LEU A 803 -39.83 0.42 -38.58
C LEU A 803 -38.52 0.40 -39.39
N ALA A 804 -37.64 -0.57 -39.14
CA ALA A 804 -36.42 -0.79 -39.90
C ALA A 804 -36.69 -0.93 -41.40
N SER A 805 -37.67 -1.77 -41.74
CA SER A 805 -38.10 -2.03 -43.12
C SER A 805 -38.64 -0.75 -43.81
N VAL A 806 -39.45 0.06 -43.12
CA VAL A 806 -39.98 1.32 -43.67
C VAL A 806 -38.90 2.40 -43.82
N ARG A 807 -37.93 2.48 -42.91
CA ARG A 807 -36.79 3.41 -43.01
C ARG A 807 -35.89 3.07 -44.21
N GLU A 808 -35.59 1.80 -44.42
CA GLU A 808 -34.88 1.32 -45.61
C GLU A 808 -35.66 1.59 -46.91
N ALA A 809 -37.01 1.54 -46.89
CA ALA A 809 -37.86 1.89 -48.02
C ALA A 809 -37.89 3.41 -48.36
N LEU A 810 -37.58 4.27 -47.39
CA LEU A 810 -37.30 5.69 -47.61
C LEU A 810 -35.89 5.85 -48.21
N ASP A 811 -34.88 5.30 -47.54
CA ASP A 811 -33.47 5.48 -47.90
C ASP A 811 -33.08 4.89 -49.28
N THR A 812 -33.85 3.93 -49.80
CA THR A 812 -33.68 3.38 -51.17
C THR A 812 -34.79 3.76 -52.16
N ASN A 813 -35.67 4.68 -51.77
CA ASN A 813 -36.87 5.07 -52.51
C ASN A 813 -37.78 3.89 -52.98
N LYS A 814 -37.73 2.72 -52.33
CA LYS A 814 -38.58 1.55 -52.64
C LYS A 814 -40.03 1.78 -52.17
N PRO A 815 -41.07 1.37 -52.93
CA PRO A 815 -42.47 1.51 -52.52
C PRO A 815 -42.83 0.64 -51.30
N PHE A 816 -43.47 1.22 -50.28
CA PHE A 816 -43.75 0.56 -48.99
C PHE A 816 -44.54 -0.75 -49.13
N ASN A 817 -45.45 -0.84 -50.12
CA ASN A 817 -46.26 -2.03 -50.39
C ASN A 817 -45.44 -3.27 -50.79
N HIS A 818 -44.17 -3.10 -51.21
CA HIS A 818 -43.26 -4.21 -51.54
C HIS A 818 -42.31 -4.58 -50.39
N VAL A 819 -42.31 -3.80 -49.30
CA VAL A 819 -41.34 -3.91 -48.20
C VAL A 819 -42.00 -4.37 -46.89
N ILE A 820 -43.30 -4.10 -46.70
CA ILE A 820 -44.09 -4.66 -45.59
C ILE A 820 -44.86 -5.91 -46.08
N SER A 821 -44.74 -7.05 -45.36
CA SER A 821 -45.42 -8.31 -45.69
C SER A 821 -46.93 -8.11 -45.91
N PRO A 822 -47.54 -8.68 -46.97
CA PRO A 822 -48.98 -8.61 -47.24
C PRO A 822 -49.89 -9.04 -46.08
N GLU A 823 -49.35 -9.81 -45.12
CA GLU A 823 -50.06 -10.32 -43.94
C GLU A 823 -50.26 -9.25 -42.85
N VAL A 824 -49.48 -8.16 -42.86
CA VAL A 824 -49.59 -7.05 -41.90
C VAL A 824 -50.79 -6.16 -42.28
N SER A 825 -51.72 -5.97 -41.34
CA SER A 825 -52.97 -5.21 -41.52
C SER A 825 -52.75 -3.76 -41.97
N SER A 826 -53.76 -3.16 -42.62
CA SER A 826 -53.69 -1.74 -43.00
C SER A 826 -53.56 -0.83 -41.78
N LEU A 827 -54.10 -1.26 -40.64
CA LEU A 827 -54.01 -0.56 -39.36
C LEU A 827 -52.56 -0.51 -38.84
N HIS A 828 -51.88 -1.66 -38.73
CA HIS A 828 -50.49 -1.69 -38.26
C HIS A 828 -49.56 -0.94 -39.25
N ARG A 829 -49.77 -1.11 -40.57
CA ARG A 829 -49.05 -0.36 -41.62
C ARG A 829 -49.14 1.16 -41.40
N LEU A 830 -50.35 1.65 -41.10
CA LEU A 830 -50.61 3.07 -40.85
C LEU A 830 -49.91 3.57 -39.58
N GLU A 831 -49.94 2.81 -38.49
CA GLU A 831 -49.28 3.16 -37.22
C GLU A 831 -47.74 3.24 -37.35
N ILE A 832 -47.12 2.32 -38.11
CA ILE A 832 -45.66 2.34 -38.40
C ILE A 832 -45.29 3.55 -39.26
N LEU A 833 -46.04 3.82 -40.33
CA LEU A 833 -45.78 4.98 -41.20
C LEU A 833 -46.02 6.30 -40.48
N SER A 834 -47.01 6.35 -39.58
CA SER A 834 -47.31 7.54 -38.77
C SER A 834 -46.20 7.85 -37.76
N GLU A 835 -45.66 6.84 -37.07
CA GLU A 835 -44.44 7.03 -36.26
C GLU A 835 -43.26 7.48 -37.13
N THR A 836 -43.04 6.80 -38.26
CA THR A 836 -41.90 7.12 -39.15
C THR A 836 -41.99 8.56 -39.67
N LEU A 837 -43.18 9.07 -39.96
CA LEU A 837 -43.38 10.48 -40.32
C LEU A 837 -43.04 11.42 -39.16
N LEU A 838 -43.44 11.12 -37.92
CA LEU A 838 -43.07 11.94 -36.76
C LEU A 838 -41.56 11.94 -36.51
N VAL A 839 -40.90 10.79 -36.62
CA VAL A 839 -39.43 10.68 -36.52
C VAL A 839 -38.76 11.45 -37.66
N PHE A 840 -39.24 11.30 -38.90
CA PHE A 840 -38.71 12.01 -40.07
C PHE A 840 -38.81 13.54 -39.90
N LEU A 841 -39.98 14.05 -39.51
CA LEU A 841 -40.20 15.49 -39.29
C LEU A 841 -39.34 16.03 -38.13
N ARG A 842 -39.23 15.31 -37.02
CA ARG A 842 -38.31 15.64 -35.90
C ARG A 842 -36.84 15.60 -36.33
N SER A 843 -36.50 14.76 -37.30
CA SER A 843 -35.13 14.60 -37.80
C SER A 843 -34.66 15.78 -38.66
N LEU A 844 -35.58 16.55 -39.26
CA LEU A 844 -35.24 17.65 -40.16
C LEU A 844 -34.32 18.67 -39.48
N LYS A 845 -33.26 19.05 -40.20
CA LYS A 845 -32.21 19.99 -39.76
C LYS A 845 -32.76 21.30 -39.21
N ASP A 846 -33.71 21.88 -39.95
CA ASP A 846 -34.26 23.21 -39.70
C ASP A 846 -35.78 23.22 -39.43
N GLY A 847 -36.47 22.09 -39.63
CA GLY A 847 -37.94 21.98 -39.56
C GLY A 847 -38.68 22.53 -40.80
N ILE A 848 -40.00 22.33 -40.87
CA ILE A 848 -40.83 22.86 -41.97
C ILE A 848 -41.13 24.36 -41.76
N VAL A 849 -41.35 24.80 -40.52
CA VAL A 849 -41.33 26.21 -40.13
C VAL A 849 -40.01 26.47 -39.41
N THR A 850 -39.08 27.13 -40.10
CA THR A 850 -37.73 27.39 -39.57
C THR A 850 -37.74 28.37 -38.40
N ALA A 851 -36.73 28.31 -37.53
CA ALA A 851 -36.64 29.18 -36.35
C ALA A 851 -36.78 30.70 -36.64
N PRO A 852 -36.17 31.29 -37.70
CA PRO A 852 -36.40 32.70 -38.02
C PRO A 852 -37.83 33.01 -38.48
N VAL A 853 -38.46 32.13 -39.28
CA VAL A 853 -39.84 32.30 -39.76
C VAL A 853 -40.83 32.18 -38.59
N TRP A 854 -40.61 31.22 -37.69
CA TRP A 854 -41.39 31.14 -36.45
C TRP A 854 -41.24 32.41 -35.60
N SER A 855 -40.04 32.99 -35.50
CA SER A 855 -39.80 34.22 -34.72
C SER A 855 -40.60 35.42 -35.25
N ASP A 856 -40.74 35.55 -36.57
CA ASP A 856 -41.58 36.58 -37.20
C ASP A 856 -43.08 36.31 -36.96
N LEU A 857 -43.55 35.09 -37.22
CA LEU A 857 -44.93 34.67 -36.95
C LEU A 857 -45.33 34.91 -35.48
N ASP A 858 -44.48 34.53 -34.53
CA ASP A 858 -44.72 34.69 -33.09
C ASP A 858 -44.79 36.19 -32.69
N GLN A 859 -43.90 37.02 -33.25
CA GLN A 859 -43.94 38.47 -33.05
C GLN A 859 -45.21 39.10 -33.61
N GLN A 860 -45.67 38.67 -34.79
CA GLN A 860 -46.90 39.17 -35.40
C GLN A 860 -48.16 38.75 -34.63
N ILE A 861 -48.22 37.52 -34.09
CA ILE A 861 -49.32 37.10 -33.19
C ILE A 861 -49.31 37.95 -31.91
N LEU A 862 -48.15 38.07 -31.25
CA LEU A 862 -47.99 38.87 -30.03
C LEU A 862 -48.31 40.36 -30.27
N ALA A 863 -48.12 40.90 -31.48
CA ALA A 863 -48.53 42.26 -31.84
C ALA A 863 -50.07 42.38 -32.00
N ARG A 864 -50.73 41.40 -32.61
CA ARG A 864 -52.20 41.33 -32.73
C ARG A 864 -52.86 41.18 -31.35
N GLU A 865 -52.30 40.34 -30.47
CA GLU A 865 -52.74 40.19 -29.07
C GLU A 865 -52.64 41.52 -28.29
N LYS A 866 -51.47 42.18 -28.33
CA LYS A 866 -51.23 43.46 -27.63
C LYS A 866 -52.15 44.59 -28.11
N THR A 867 -52.46 44.62 -29.40
CA THR A 867 -53.35 45.63 -30.01
C THR A 867 -54.84 45.31 -29.87
N LYS A 868 -55.20 44.10 -29.40
CA LYS A 868 -56.57 43.58 -29.36
C LYS A 868 -57.27 43.66 -30.72
N ALA A 869 -56.53 43.32 -31.78
CA ALA A 869 -57.10 43.13 -33.11
C ALA A 869 -58.18 42.02 -33.06
N PRO A 870 -59.21 42.06 -33.93
CA PRO A 870 -60.11 40.93 -34.08
C PRO A 870 -59.33 39.67 -34.51
N PRO A 871 -59.77 38.47 -34.13
CA PRO A 871 -59.19 37.24 -34.65
C PRO A 871 -59.41 37.18 -36.17
N LEU A 872 -58.39 36.71 -36.89
CA LEU A 872 -58.50 36.41 -38.32
C LEU A 872 -59.52 35.29 -38.54
N SER A 873 -60.18 35.29 -39.70
CA SER A 873 -60.85 34.09 -40.20
C SER A 873 -59.83 32.97 -40.47
N TRP A 874 -60.32 31.73 -40.62
CA TRP A 874 -59.44 30.61 -40.94
C TRP A 874 -58.81 30.75 -42.33
N GLU A 875 -59.52 31.32 -43.30
CA GLU A 875 -59.02 31.63 -44.66
C GLU A 875 -57.89 32.67 -44.63
N GLU A 876 -58.08 33.79 -43.93
CA GLU A 876 -57.04 34.83 -43.75
C GLU A 876 -55.82 34.27 -43.00
N SER A 877 -56.04 33.38 -42.03
CA SER A 877 -54.96 32.72 -41.28
C SER A 877 -54.14 31.77 -42.16
N GLN A 878 -54.80 30.99 -43.03
CA GLN A 878 -54.11 30.12 -43.99
C GLN A 878 -53.27 30.93 -44.98
N ALA A 879 -53.85 31.98 -45.58
CA ALA A 879 -53.17 32.83 -46.54
C ALA A 879 -51.91 33.48 -45.93
N TRP A 880 -52.03 34.02 -44.72
CA TRP A 880 -50.94 34.64 -43.97
C TRP A 880 -49.80 33.65 -43.66
N VAL A 881 -50.10 32.43 -43.18
CA VAL A 881 -49.07 31.40 -42.89
C VAL A 881 -48.37 30.94 -44.18
N LEU A 882 -49.10 30.79 -45.29
CA LEU A 882 -48.51 30.42 -46.58
C LEU A 882 -47.65 31.55 -47.17
N GLU A 883 -48.04 32.82 -46.99
CA GLU A 883 -47.22 33.99 -47.39
C GLU A 883 -45.88 34.00 -46.65
N SER A 884 -45.86 33.76 -45.33
CA SER A 884 -44.62 33.63 -44.55
C SER A 884 -43.75 32.43 -44.94
N LEU A 885 -44.30 31.40 -45.59
CA LEU A 885 -43.56 30.24 -46.11
C LEU A 885 -43.20 30.35 -47.61
N ALA A 886 -43.68 31.38 -48.32
CA ALA A 886 -43.51 31.54 -49.76
C ALA A 886 -42.06 31.82 -50.21
N TYR A 887 -41.13 32.07 -49.27
CA TYR A 887 -39.70 32.21 -49.55
C TYR A 887 -39.07 30.94 -50.14
N SER A 888 -39.67 29.76 -49.91
CA SER A 888 -39.21 28.49 -50.45
C SER A 888 -40.40 27.57 -50.80
N PRO A 889 -40.51 27.10 -52.06
CA PRO A 889 -41.48 26.06 -52.43
C PRO A 889 -41.36 24.82 -51.55
N ALA A 890 -40.12 24.41 -51.24
CA ALA A 890 -39.84 23.22 -50.43
C ALA A 890 -40.50 23.29 -49.04
N HIS A 891 -40.60 24.47 -48.43
CA HIS A 891 -41.26 24.65 -47.12
C HIS A 891 -42.78 24.78 -47.27
N SER A 892 -43.25 25.68 -48.14
CA SER A 892 -44.68 25.97 -48.32
C SER A 892 -45.48 24.77 -48.85
N VAL A 893 -44.95 24.02 -49.82
CA VAL A 893 -45.60 22.81 -50.35
C VAL A 893 -45.55 21.67 -49.33
N SER A 894 -44.43 21.47 -48.62
CA SER A 894 -44.32 20.44 -47.57
C SER A 894 -45.28 20.68 -46.40
N PHE A 895 -45.44 21.95 -45.97
CA PHE A 895 -46.44 22.34 -44.97
C PHE A 895 -47.87 22.04 -45.46
N THR A 896 -48.14 22.31 -46.74
CA THR A 896 -49.44 22.02 -47.37
C THR A 896 -49.71 20.51 -47.44
N PHE A 897 -48.74 19.68 -47.80
CA PHE A 897 -48.91 18.22 -47.84
C PHE A 897 -49.25 17.63 -46.46
N VAL A 898 -48.53 18.02 -45.41
CA VAL A 898 -48.81 17.50 -44.05
C VAL A 898 -50.15 18.01 -43.53
N THR A 899 -50.48 19.30 -43.70
CA THR A 899 -51.77 19.83 -43.24
C THR A 899 -52.97 19.29 -44.03
N PHE A 900 -52.83 19.04 -45.33
CA PHE A 900 -53.85 18.39 -46.15
C PHE A 900 -54.10 16.92 -45.74
N MET A 901 -53.03 16.15 -45.49
CA MET A 901 -53.11 14.80 -44.93
C MET A 901 -53.88 14.80 -43.60
N LEU A 902 -53.55 15.72 -42.69
CA LEU A 902 -54.22 15.83 -41.38
C LEU A 902 -55.70 16.23 -41.51
N ALA A 903 -56.04 17.14 -42.43
CA ALA A 903 -57.43 17.52 -42.69
C ALA A 903 -58.24 16.32 -43.24
N ARG A 904 -57.65 15.51 -44.12
CA ARG A 904 -58.25 14.27 -44.65
C ARG A 904 -58.46 13.22 -43.54
N ILE A 905 -57.46 12.97 -42.70
CA ILE A 905 -57.59 12.08 -41.53
C ILE A 905 -58.70 12.55 -40.58
N ALA A 906 -58.76 13.85 -40.28
CA ALA A 906 -59.81 14.42 -39.44
C ALA A 906 -61.22 14.28 -40.05
N ASN A 907 -61.34 14.31 -41.38
CA ASN A 907 -62.62 14.08 -42.08
C ASN A 907 -63.12 12.65 -41.93
N GLU A 908 -62.24 11.64 -42.04
CA GLU A 908 -62.61 10.23 -41.87
C GLU A 908 -62.85 9.86 -40.38
N VAL A 909 -62.04 10.40 -39.47
CA VAL A 909 -62.09 10.10 -38.02
C VAL A 909 -63.22 10.85 -37.29
N ALA A 910 -63.65 12.00 -37.81
CA ALA A 910 -64.72 12.84 -37.27
C ALA A 910 -65.50 13.59 -38.38
N PRO A 911 -66.34 12.87 -39.15
CA PRO A 911 -67.13 13.46 -40.22
C PRO A 911 -68.25 14.36 -39.69
N VAL A 912 -68.46 15.50 -40.35
CA VAL A 912 -69.51 16.48 -40.03
C VAL A 912 -70.43 16.67 -41.24
N THR A 913 -71.68 16.23 -41.15
CA THR A 913 -72.63 16.26 -42.27
C THR A 913 -73.26 17.64 -42.51
N SER A 914 -73.20 18.11 -43.75
CA SER A 914 -73.59 19.46 -44.17
C SER A 914 -74.86 19.50 -45.06
N MET A 915 -75.92 18.79 -44.68
CA MET A 915 -77.21 18.77 -45.39
C MET A 915 -78.43 18.81 -44.45
N PRO A 916 -79.44 19.69 -44.69
CA PRO A 916 -80.73 19.63 -44.00
C PRO A 916 -81.62 18.49 -44.56
N PRO A 917 -82.58 17.96 -43.79
CA PRO A 917 -83.42 16.85 -44.21
C PRO A 917 -84.36 17.23 -45.36
N ARG A 918 -84.22 16.59 -46.52
CA ARG A 918 -85.22 16.68 -47.59
C ARG A 918 -86.46 15.88 -47.24
N GLN A 919 -87.62 16.51 -47.37
CA GLN A 919 -88.93 15.90 -47.16
C GLN A 919 -89.17 14.74 -48.15
N SER A 920 -89.78 13.66 -47.67
CA SER A 920 -90.14 12.49 -48.47
C SER A 920 -91.31 12.80 -49.42
N SER A 921 -91.01 13.10 -50.68
CA SER A 921 -92.00 13.21 -51.74
C SER A 921 -92.32 11.84 -52.35
N GLU A 922 -93.06 11.01 -51.61
CA GLU A 922 -93.56 9.74 -52.15
C GLU A 922 -94.63 9.97 -53.22
N LYS A 923 -94.60 9.12 -54.27
CA LYS A 923 -95.71 8.84 -55.17
C LYS A 923 -95.72 7.33 -55.47
N PRO A 924 -96.90 6.76 -55.81
CA PRO A 924 -97.35 5.56 -55.11
C PRO A 924 -96.93 4.24 -55.76
N SER A 925 -96.86 3.21 -54.93
CA SER A 925 -97.13 1.82 -55.32
C SER A 925 -98.53 1.42 -54.86
N ASP A 926 -99.32 0.82 -55.74
CA ASP A 926 -100.68 0.36 -55.46
C ASP A 926 -100.73 -0.87 -54.53
N GLU A 927 -101.86 -1.02 -53.84
CA GLU A 927 -102.48 -2.22 -53.21
C GLU A 927 -101.56 -3.34 -52.61
N GLN A 928 -101.77 -3.86 -51.38
CA GLN A 928 -103.04 -4.39 -50.86
C GLN A 928 -103.12 -4.44 -49.31
N VAL A 929 -104.16 -3.79 -48.76
CA VAL A 929 -105.19 -4.39 -47.88
C VAL A 929 -104.78 -5.39 -46.76
N ASN A 930 -104.65 -4.84 -45.54
CA ASN A 930 -105.29 -5.34 -44.29
C ASN A 930 -104.59 -6.52 -43.51
N PRO A 931 -105.03 -6.91 -42.28
CA PRO A 931 -104.41 -6.33 -41.07
C PRO A 931 -104.12 -7.33 -39.91
N ASN A 932 -103.80 -6.74 -38.73
CA ASN A 932 -104.18 -7.20 -37.37
C ASN A 932 -103.24 -8.17 -36.62
N LYS A 933 -102.48 -7.62 -35.64
CA LYS A 933 -102.69 -7.92 -34.21
C LYS A 933 -102.03 -6.92 -33.24
N GLN A 934 -102.51 -6.95 -32.00
CA GLN A 934 -102.16 -6.05 -30.88
C GLN A 934 -101.69 -6.91 -29.66
N PRO A 935 -101.52 -6.41 -28.42
CA PRO A 935 -100.20 -6.33 -27.77
C PRO A 935 -100.05 -7.19 -26.49
N THR A 936 -98.81 -7.27 -25.96
CA THR A 936 -98.56 -7.62 -24.54
C THR A 936 -97.33 -6.89 -23.96
N SER A 937 -97.52 -6.30 -22.78
CA SER A 937 -96.51 -5.96 -21.77
C SER A 937 -96.80 -6.82 -20.51
N PRO A 938 -96.22 -6.60 -19.30
CA PRO A 938 -95.02 -5.87 -18.88
C PRO A 938 -93.95 -6.89 -18.34
N THR A 939 -93.18 -6.82 -17.23
CA THR A 939 -93.04 -5.94 -16.04
C THR A 939 -91.72 -6.22 -15.29
N ALA A 940 -91.18 -5.21 -14.57
CA ALA A 940 -90.48 -5.33 -13.26
C ALA A 940 -89.15 -6.15 -13.14
N THR A 941 -88.29 -6.02 -12.10
CA THR A 941 -87.85 -4.92 -11.19
C THR A 941 -86.62 -5.42 -10.39
N ALA A 942 -85.76 -4.49 -9.92
CA ALA A 942 -84.90 -4.63 -8.70
C ALA A 942 -83.72 -5.64 -8.71
N ALA A 943 -82.66 -5.54 -7.88
CA ALA A 943 -82.04 -4.41 -7.15
C ALA A 943 -80.70 -4.87 -6.49
N ALA A 944 -80.01 -3.92 -5.81
CA ALA A 944 -78.97 -4.11 -4.77
C ALA A 944 -77.52 -4.48 -5.23
N ALA A 945 -76.44 -4.08 -4.52
CA ALA A 945 -76.26 -2.98 -3.54
C ALA A 945 -74.77 -2.73 -3.17
N ALA A 946 -74.47 -1.51 -2.69
CA ALA A 946 -73.31 -1.13 -1.86
C ALA A 946 -71.90 -1.22 -2.52
N VAL A 947 -70.80 -0.65 -1.98
CA VAL A 947 -70.50 -0.04 -0.66
C VAL A 947 -69.87 1.36 -0.83
N ALA A 948 -69.95 2.21 0.20
CA ALA A 948 -69.46 3.60 0.20
C ALA A 948 -68.08 3.79 0.87
N ALA A 949 -67.38 4.86 0.47
CA ALA A 949 -66.39 5.57 1.29
C ALA A 949 -66.39 7.06 0.90
N ALA A 950 -66.04 7.97 1.81
CA ALA A 950 -66.10 9.42 1.58
C ALA A 950 -64.92 10.17 2.23
N GLY A 951 -64.48 11.26 1.61
CA GLY A 951 -63.41 12.12 2.14
C GLY A 951 -63.45 13.53 1.53
N ASN A 952 -63.98 14.50 2.29
CA ASN A 952 -63.97 15.92 1.91
C ASN A 952 -62.67 16.61 2.37
N ILE A 953 -62.21 17.64 1.65
CA ILE A 953 -62.26 19.04 2.16
C ILE A 953 -61.84 20.07 1.09
N ARG A 954 -62.49 21.24 1.16
CA ARG A 954 -62.43 22.37 0.21
C ARG A 954 -61.12 23.18 0.31
N ARG A 955 -60.76 23.85 -0.78
CA ARG A 955 -60.51 25.31 -0.78
C ARG A 955 -61.25 25.99 -1.94
N ARG A 956 -61.54 27.29 -1.78
CA ARG A 956 -62.31 28.13 -2.72
C ARG A 956 -61.42 29.17 -3.38
N THR A 957 -61.74 29.51 -4.62
CA THR A 957 -61.64 30.87 -5.17
C THR A 957 -62.87 31.13 -6.04
N LEU A 958 -63.31 32.40 -6.11
CA LEU A 958 -64.53 32.83 -6.80
C LEU A 958 -64.18 33.90 -7.85
N THR A 959 -64.63 33.71 -9.08
CA THR A 959 -64.69 34.78 -10.10
C THR A 959 -65.95 34.63 -10.95
N PHE A 960 -66.79 35.66 -10.86
CA PHE A 960 -67.94 36.02 -11.70
C PHE A 960 -68.26 35.19 -12.96
N THR A 961 -69.46 34.60 -12.96
CA THR A 961 -70.18 34.20 -14.18
C THR A 961 -71.06 35.34 -14.68
N SER A 962 -70.86 35.80 -15.92
CA SER A 962 -71.85 36.60 -16.66
C SER A 962 -72.70 35.68 -17.53
N ASN A 963 -74.00 35.56 -17.23
CA ASN A 963 -74.89 34.69 -18.00
C ASN A 963 -75.09 35.22 -19.44
N VAL A 964 -74.56 34.49 -20.42
CA VAL A 964 -75.05 34.43 -21.79
C VAL A 964 -75.33 32.95 -22.08
N PRO A 965 -76.52 32.58 -22.59
CA PRO A 965 -76.80 31.18 -22.91
C PRO A 965 -76.08 30.78 -24.21
N GLU A 966 -75.06 29.95 -24.11
CA GLU A 966 -74.47 29.29 -25.28
C GLU A 966 -75.44 28.27 -25.88
N PRO A 967 -75.49 28.11 -27.21
CA PRO A 967 -76.29 27.08 -27.86
C PRO A 967 -75.71 25.69 -27.57
N THR A 968 -76.57 24.70 -27.40
CA THR A 968 -76.16 23.29 -27.24
C THR A 968 -75.45 22.80 -28.51
N ALA A 969 -74.12 22.77 -28.49
CA ALA A 969 -73.31 22.35 -29.63
C ALA A 969 -73.54 20.86 -29.97
N ASN A 970 -73.47 20.53 -31.26
CA ASN A 970 -73.61 19.15 -31.75
C ASN A 970 -72.42 18.30 -31.24
N PRO A 971 -72.63 17.13 -30.60
CA PRO A 971 -71.53 16.29 -30.10
C PRO A 971 -70.54 15.87 -31.19
N LEU A 972 -70.98 15.72 -32.45
CA LEU A 972 -70.07 15.46 -33.57
C LEU A 972 -69.13 16.63 -33.85
N ALA A 973 -69.60 17.88 -33.69
CA ALA A 973 -68.77 19.07 -33.84
C ALA A 973 -67.79 19.24 -32.68
N ILE A 974 -68.20 18.90 -31.45
CA ILE A 974 -67.30 18.87 -30.28
C ILE A 974 -66.19 17.83 -30.49
N ARG A 975 -66.54 16.62 -30.92
CA ARG A 975 -65.55 15.58 -31.27
C ARG A 975 -64.61 16.02 -32.40
N ARG A 976 -65.14 16.65 -33.47
CA ARG A 976 -64.31 17.19 -34.56
C ARG A 976 -63.30 18.22 -34.05
N GLN A 977 -63.75 19.18 -33.24
CA GLN A 977 -62.87 20.18 -32.64
C GLN A 977 -61.78 19.54 -31.75
N ALA A 978 -62.11 18.46 -31.02
CA ALA A 978 -61.12 17.72 -30.23
C ALA A 978 -60.04 17.04 -31.10
N VAL A 979 -60.42 16.40 -32.21
CA VAL A 979 -59.48 15.80 -33.18
C VAL A 979 -58.61 16.88 -33.84
N GLU A 980 -59.19 18.00 -34.30
CA GLU A 980 -58.42 19.13 -34.85
C GLU A 980 -57.40 19.66 -33.83
N THR A 981 -57.82 19.84 -32.58
CA THR A 981 -56.96 20.34 -31.50
C THR A 981 -55.83 19.37 -31.17
N ALA A 982 -56.10 18.06 -31.13
CA ALA A 982 -55.11 17.02 -30.84
C ALA A 982 -54.07 16.90 -31.97
N LEU A 983 -54.53 16.76 -33.23
CA LEU A 983 -53.64 16.67 -34.39
C LEU A 983 -52.78 17.94 -34.57
N ALA A 984 -53.38 19.13 -34.45
CA ALA A 984 -52.61 20.38 -34.48
C ALA A 984 -51.64 20.48 -33.28
N GLY A 985 -52.02 19.96 -32.11
CA GLY A 985 -51.16 19.86 -30.93
C GLY A 985 -49.92 19.01 -31.19
N ILE A 986 -50.09 17.76 -31.64
CA ILE A 986 -48.99 16.85 -31.98
C ILE A 986 -48.08 17.49 -33.04
N PHE A 987 -48.65 17.98 -34.15
CA PHE A 987 -47.84 18.49 -35.26
C PHE A 987 -47.16 19.83 -34.97
N SER A 988 -47.65 20.62 -34.01
CA SER A 988 -46.96 21.81 -33.52
C SER A 988 -45.58 21.52 -32.90
N THR A 989 -45.34 20.27 -32.49
CA THR A 989 -44.05 19.82 -31.92
C THR A 989 -43.04 19.33 -32.95
N VAL A 990 -43.45 19.05 -34.20
CA VAL A 990 -42.58 18.45 -35.24
C VAL A 990 -42.50 19.25 -36.53
N LEU A 991 -43.50 20.10 -36.85
CA LEU A 991 -43.44 20.99 -38.02
C LEU A 991 -42.54 22.21 -37.78
N ILE A 992 -42.42 22.66 -36.53
CA ILE A 992 -41.72 23.88 -36.15
C ILE A 992 -40.34 23.52 -35.60
N SER A 993 -39.30 24.22 -36.06
CA SER A 993 -37.89 23.97 -35.75
C SER A 993 -37.62 23.71 -34.26
N ALA A 994 -36.91 22.62 -33.95
CA ALA A 994 -36.44 22.33 -32.60
C ALA A 994 -35.46 23.39 -32.05
N ASN A 995 -34.87 24.19 -32.95
CA ASN A 995 -33.97 25.31 -32.61
C ASN A 995 -34.71 26.55 -32.05
N VAL A 996 -36.05 26.53 -31.95
CA VAL A 996 -36.85 27.59 -31.32
C VAL A 996 -36.69 27.55 -29.79
N PRO A 997 -36.23 28.64 -29.13
CA PRO A 997 -36.09 28.67 -27.68
C PRO A 997 -37.40 28.43 -26.92
N VAL A 998 -37.36 27.48 -25.98
CA VAL A 998 -38.47 27.16 -25.08
C VAL A 998 -38.44 28.09 -23.85
N PRO A 999 -39.53 28.80 -23.51
CA PRO A 999 -39.57 29.68 -22.35
C PRO A 999 -39.42 28.93 -21.02
N ALA A 1000 -38.55 29.43 -20.13
CA ALA A 1000 -38.26 28.81 -18.83
C ALA A 1000 -39.41 28.84 -17.79
N LYS A 1001 -40.52 29.56 -18.07
CA LYS A 1001 -41.72 29.57 -17.21
C LYS A 1001 -42.84 28.78 -17.87
N ASP A 1002 -43.47 27.84 -17.15
CA ASP A 1002 -44.54 26.99 -17.69
C ASP A 1002 -45.71 27.77 -18.31
N LYS A 1003 -46.07 28.94 -17.75
CA LYS A 1003 -47.11 29.79 -18.31
C LYS A 1003 -46.73 30.39 -19.67
N GLU A 1004 -45.46 30.73 -19.86
CA GLU A 1004 -44.93 31.28 -21.11
C GLU A 1004 -44.71 30.17 -22.15
N ARG A 1005 -44.29 28.98 -21.69
CA ARG A 1005 -44.19 27.76 -22.48
C ARG A 1005 -45.54 27.32 -23.04
N ARG A 1006 -46.57 27.14 -22.21
CA ARG A 1006 -47.94 26.80 -22.66
C ARG A 1006 -48.51 27.84 -23.63
N ALA A 1007 -48.32 29.13 -23.34
CA ALA A 1007 -48.74 30.18 -24.26
C ALA A 1007 -48.00 30.12 -25.61
N GLN A 1008 -46.74 29.70 -25.67
CA GLN A 1008 -46.02 29.46 -26.92
C GLN A 1008 -46.56 28.21 -27.63
N GLU A 1009 -46.81 27.10 -26.91
CA GLU A 1009 -47.42 25.87 -27.44
C GLU A 1009 -48.81 26.15 -28.06
N ASP A 1010 -49.64 26.97 -27.41
CA ASP A 1010 -50.96 27.38 -27.94
C ASP A 1010 -50.85 28.24 -29.21
N ARG A 1011 -49.88 29.17 -29.29
CA ARG A 1011 -49.60 29.95 -30.52
C ARG A 1011 -48.98 29.09 -31.64
N LYS A 1012 -48.18 28.08 -31.29
CA LYS A 1012 -47.67 27.08 -32.25
C LYS A 1012 -48.81 26.23 -32.83
N ARG A 1013 -49.85 25.91 -32.04
CA ARG A 1013 -51.06 25.23 -32.50
C ARG A 1013 -51.90 26.12 -33.44
N SER A 1014 -52.02 27.41 -33.12
CA SER A 1014 -52.91 28.34 -33.86
C SER A 1014 -52.49 28.63 -35.31
N ILE A 1015 -51.25 28.32 -35.72
CA ILE A 1015 -50.84 28.39 -37.14
C ILE A 1015 -51.14 27.11 -37.94
N ILE A 1016 -51.51 26.00 -37.27
CA ILE A 1016 -51.85 24.71 -37.91
C ILE A 1016 -53.37 24.49 -37.92
N GLU A 1017 -54.04 24.75 -36.80
CA GLU A 1017 -55.47 24.54 -36.61
C GLU A 1017 -56.38 25.13 -37.72
N PRO A 1018 -56.09 26.32 -38.32
CA PRO A 1018 -56.88 26.86 -39.43
C PRO A 1018 -56.89 25.99 -40.69
N PHE A 1019 -55.86 25.18 -40.93
CA PHE A 1019 -55.77 24.30 -42.12
C PHE A 1019 -56.67 23.06 -42.01
N LEU A 1020 -56.95 22.61 -40.78
CA LEU A 1020 -57.78 21.43 -40.50
C LEU A 1020 -59.29 21.70 -40.61
N LYS A 1021 -59.68 22.98 -40.62
CA LYS A 1021 -61.08 23.46 -40.66
C LYS A 1021 -61.66 23.58 -42.08
N THR A 1022 -61.00 22.97 -43.06
CA THR A 1022 -61.36 23.00 -44.48
C THR A 1022 -62.63 22.17 -44.75
N ILE A 1023 -63.79 22.83 -44.68
CA ILE A 1023 -65.10 22.23 -44.96
C ILE A 1023 -65.19 21.87 -46.45
N GLY A 1024 -65.31 20.58 -46.76
CA GLY A 1024 -65.66 20.12 -48.10
C GLY A 1024 -64.54 20.24 -49.12
N VAL A 1025 -63.49 19.43 -48.98
CA VAL A 1025 -62.60 19.12 -50.11
C VAL A 1025 -63.37 18.21 -51.06
N ASP A 1026 -63.83 18.75 -52.19
CA ASP A 1026 -64.29 17.96 -53.34
C ASP A 1026 -63.20 16.94 -53.74
N ASN A 1027 -63.58 15.81 -54.36
CA ASN A 1027 -62.65 14.73 -54.76
C ASN A 1027 -61.70 15.09 -55.94
N LYS A 1028 -61.17 16.31 -55.97
CA LYS A 1028 -60.17 16.84 -56.90
C LYS A 1028 -59.22 17.76 -56.13
N GLY A 1029 -57.95 17.34 -56.03
CA GLY A 1029 -56.90 18.09 -55.33
C GLY A 1029 -56.52 19.43 -56.00
N PRO A 1030 -55.52 20.15 -55.46
CA PRO A 1030 -55.25 21.56 -55.77
C PRO A 1030 -54.79 21.87 -57.21
N SER A 1031 -54.62 20.87 -58.07
CA SER A 1031 -54.29 21.04 -59.50
C SER A 1031 -55.52 21.45 -60.33
N GLY A 1032 -55.89 22.73 -60.26
CA GLY A 1032 -57.00 23.33 -61.01
C GLY A 1032 -56.76 23.43 -62.53
N GLY A 1033 -56.68 22.29 -63.23
CA GLY A 1033 -56.60 22.23 -64.68
C GLY A 1033 -57.97 22.31 -65.34
N TRP A 1034 -58.22 23.37 -66.12
CA TRP A 1034 -59.31 23.40 -67.11
C TRP A 1034 -58.90 22.64 -68.39
N SER A 1035 -59.91 22.17 -69.12
CA SER A 1035 -59.82 21.62 -70.48
C SER A 1035 -59.74 22.73 -71.53
#